data_AF-A0A9D6KBA2-F1
#
_entry.id   AF-A0A9D6KBA2-F1
#
_cell.length_a   1.000
_cell.length_b   1.000
_cell.length_c   1.000
_cell.angle_alpha   90.00
_cell.angle_beta   90.00
_cell.angle_gamma   90.00
#
_symmetry.space_group_name_H-M   'P 1'
#
loop_
_entity.id
_entity.type
_entity.pdbx_description
1 polymer ?
#
loop_
_entity_poly.entity_id
_entity_poly.type
_entity_poly.pdbx_seq_one_letter_code
_entity_poly.pdbx_strand_id
1 'polypeptide(L)'
;MILTDDLILYAPSVETIRLDGATLLLDPARPNWAGTDETGSQILALFNGKRTFGEVVLAYAATNYYEFAKAWQHVETITHDAIRQQLLSASPISPMAYPGRSAYLSRPALSELWIHANNACNLSCAHCLVSSGPDGDQGLPTAPFLKVIAEARTLGARRFFFTGGEPFLRKDIFDLIDAALLDPKAEAAILTNGILLTDAKLAKLKQRDAARLRLQISLDGATPQINDPIRGVGSFQKIVTGIRAAIGAGLSVAVSTVITDTNFNDVPNVTRLIGEIGGTNHHLLWMHKRGRADAHGADAAPTIEQVIKVVRSTREVGQTVGVMIDNHEAIKARLRYPVGTKRDLASAAVSSLCVYADGTVYPSAAMANVPELYCGNILRQSLKEILSDSPVAQSFQQATVEKKPICCACPLKFLCGGGDVEHSYFYGGSIQAHDPYCDLHKAMFADAFHELTETRKGLVSNGKSGFSAPVLFTGMGEMAIHCATEQAPSEVITSCSECILSFDLDAPRKVVRQFYGEAAETPSEDLCCPVQPDPSDLTHIPIAVVERFYGCGSPVGSAGIKLGETTLDLGSGAGIDVFIAAKKVGSTGKAIGVDMTPQMLKVAREAQREVAAHLGYDVVEFREGFLEAIPAADKTVDLITSNCVINLSPDKKAVFAEMWRVLNDHGRIVVADIVADQRVPPHQRKDPRLWGECISGALTEEEFMAYLERAGFYGLQMLKKSFWKEVDGYRFYSVTVRGYKYEKKAGCVYIGQSATYLGPLKAVSDDEGHWFPRNTPVTICTDTAEKLSHPPYAGLFTVIGVDQAGREISENGCDPAQGCC
;
A
#
# COMPACT_ATOMS: atom_id res chain seq x y z
N MET A 1 -17.34 0.82 -18.24
CA MET A 1 -17.45 0.95 -19.72
C MET A 1 -18.09 -0.32 -20.25
N ILE A 2 -18.99 -0.28 -21.23
CA ILE A 2 -19.61 -1.50 -21.78
C ILE A 2 -18.69 -2.06 -22.86
N LEU A 3 -18.30 -3.33 -22.74
CA LEU A 3 -17.49 -4.03 -23.74
C LEU A 3 -18.43 -4.64 -24.79
N THR A 4 -18.51 -4.02 -25.96
CA THR A 4 -19.26 -4.54 -27.10
C THR A 4 -18.36 -5.35 -28.03
N ASP A 5 -18.92 -6.28 -28.80
CA ASP A 5 -18.18 -7.17 -29.69
C ASP A 5 -17.33 -6.43 -30.73
N ASP A 6 -17.81 -5.26 -31.18
CA ASP A 6 -17.19 -4.36 -32.16
C ASP A 6 -16.22 -3.34 -31.56
N LEU A 7 -16.07 -3.30 -30.22
CA LEU A 7 -15.19 -2.34 -29.56
C LEU A 7 -13.72 -2.62 -29.88
N ILE A 8 -12.98 -1.61 -30.32
CA ILE A 8 -11.53 -1.68 -30.51
C ILE A 8 -10.83 -1.00 -29.33
N LEU A 9 -9.91 -1.74 -28.70
CA LEU A 9 -9.09 -1.24 -27.61
C LEU A 9 -7.61 -1.13 -28.02
N TYR A 10 -6.95 -0.13 -27.45
CA TYR A 10 -5.56 0.20 -27.69
C TYR A 10 -4.75 -0.11 -26.44
N ALA A 11 -3.66 -0.87 -26.60
CA ALA A 11 -2.65 -1.10 -25.58
C ALA A 11 -1.42 -0.19 -25.83
N PRO A 12 -0.74 0.29 -24.78
CA PRO A 12 0.55 0.96 -24.94
C PRO A 12 1.63 -0.05 -25.38
N SER A 13 2.76 0.48 -25.86
CA SER A 13 3.97 -0.33 -25.94
C SER A 13 4.47 -0.60 -24.52
N VAL A 14 4.54 -1.87 -24.16
CA VAL A 14 5.01 -2.32 -22.84
C VAL A 14 6.27 -3.15 -22.95
N GLU A 15 7.18 -2.98 -22.01
CA GLU A 15 8.24 -3.95 -21.77
C GLU A 15 7.70 -5.07 -20.87
N THR A 16 8.05 -6.30 -21.22
CA THR A 16 7.62 -7.51 -20.49
C THR A 16 8.79 -8.08 -19.71
N ILE A 17 8.63 -8.21 -18.39
CA ILE A 17 9.63 -8.85 -17.51
C ILE A 17 9.00 -10.11 -16.94
N ARG A 18 9.65 -11.26 -17.13
CA ARG A 18 9.19 -12.55 -16.59
C ARG A 18 9.68 -12.71 -15.15
N LEU A 19 8.75 -13.05 -14.27
CA LEU A 19 8.97 -13.39 -12.86
C LEU A 19 8.57 -14.86 -12.65
N ASP A 20 8.86 -15.44 -11.48
CA ASP A 20 8.49 -16.82 -11.20
C ASP A 20 6.96 -16.99 -11.09
N GLY A 21 6.34 -17.53 -12.15
CA GLY A 21 4.89 -17.69 -12.26
C GLY A 21 4.09 -16.38 -12.38
N ALA A 22 4.73 -15.28 -12.76
CA ALA A 22 4.07 -14.01 -13.04
C ALA A 22 4.77 -13.25 -14.18
N THR A 23 4.06 -12.32 -14.81
CA THR A 23 4.56 -11.46 -15.88
C THR A 23 4.29 -10.00 -15.52
N LEU A 24 5.35 -9.19 -15.52
CA LEU A 24 5.27 -7.75 -15.32
C LEU A 24 5.17 -7.05 -16.67
N LEU A 25 4.20 -6.16 -16.81
CA LEU A 25 4.02 -5.26 -17.93
C LEU A 25 4.41 -3.85 -17.48
N LEU A 26 5.33 -3.20 -18.19
CA LEU A 26 5.83 -1.85 -17.86
C LEU A 26 5.63 -0.91 -19.06
N ASP A 27 4.85 0.16 -18.90
CA ASP A 27 4.72 1.28 -19.85
C ASP A 27 5.70 2.39 -19.43
N PRO A 28 6.85 2.53 -20.10
CA PRO A 28 7.86 3.52 -19.71
C PRO A 28 7.51 4.95 -20.16
N ALA A 29 6.68 5.09 -21.20
CA ALA A 29 6.31 6.40 -21.75
C ALA A 29 5.28 7.11 -20.87
N ARG A 30 4.33 6.36 -20.33
CA ARG A 30 3.41 6.79 -19.28
C ARG A 30 3.67 5.89 -18.08
N PRO A 31 4.58 6.27 -17.16
CA PRO A 31 5.05 5.37 -16.11
C PRO A 31 3.88 4.68 -15.43
N ASN A 32 3.77 3.40 -15.73
CA ASN A 32 2.72 2.51 -15.30
C ASN A 32 3.26 1.09 -15.34
N TRP A 33 2.80 0.26 -14.42
CA TRP A 33 3.15 -1.15 -14.41
C TRP A 33 2.01 -1.99 -13.86
N ALA A 34 1.94 -3.25 -14.27
CA ALA A 34 1.09 -4.24 -13.61
C ALA A 34 1.74 -5.62 -13.62
N GLY A 35 1.45 -6.41 -12.60
CA GLY A 35 1.75 -7.84 -12.54
C GLY A 35 0.52 -8.66 -12.90
N THR A 36 0.69 -9.67 -13.76
CA THR A 36 -0.37 -10.56 -14.24
C THR A 36 0.14 -11.99 -14.40
N ASP A 37 -0.76 -12.96 -14.52
CA ASP A 37 -0.38 -14.31 -14.94
C ASP A 37 -0.01 -14.34 -16.45
N GLU A 38 0.55 -15.46 -16.89
CA GLU A 38 0.95 -15.64 -18.29
C GLU A 38 -0.25 -15.55 -19.25
N THR A 39 -1.40 -16.08 -18.86
CA THR A 39 -2.61 -16.06 -19.69
C THR A 39 -3.14 -14.64 -19.88
N GLY A 40 -3.12 -13.83 -18.83
CA GLY A 40 -3.49 -12.43 -18.86
C GLY A 40 -2.55 -11.63 -19.76
N SER A 41 -1.23 -11.86 -19.64
CA SER A 41 -0.25 -11.25 -20.56
C SER A 41 -0.50 -11.63 -22.02
N GLN A 42 -0.88 -12.89 -22.31
CA GLN A 42 -1.20 -13.35 -23.65
C GLN A 42 -2.44 -12.66 -24.21
N ILE A 43 -3.53 -12.57 -23.43
CA ILE A 43 -4.75 -11.88 -23.85
C ILE A 43 -4.46 -10.40 -24.12
N LEU A 44 -3.75 -9.72 -23.21
CA LEU A 44 -3.43 -8.30 -23.35
C LEU A 44 -2.61 -8.00 -24.61
N ALA A 45 -1.72 -8.91 -25.01
CA ALA A 45 -0.95 -8.79 -26.25
C ALA A 45 -1.81 -8.90 -27.53
N LEU A 46 -3.04 -9.42 -27.46
CA LEU A 46 -3.96 -9.49 -28.61
C LEU A 46 -4.59 -8.12 -28.92
N PHE A 47 -4.66 -7.20 -27.94
CA PHE A 47 -5.16 -5.84 -28.13
C PHE A 47 -4.11 -4.94 -28.78
N ASN A 48 -4.24 -4.73 -30.08
CA ASN A 48 -3.28 -3.99 -30.89
C ASN A 48 -3.87 -2.75 -31.57
N GLY A 49 -5.07 -2.31 -31.16
CA GLY A 49 -5.79 -1.21 -31.79
C GLY A 49 -6.37 -1.54 -33.18
N LYS A 50 -6.36 -2.80 -33.59
CA LYS A 50 -6.93 -3.25 -34.88
C LYS A 50 -8.00 -4.32 -34.72
N ARG A 51 -7.82 -5.23 -33.76
CA ARG A 51 -8.81 -6.27 -33.45
C ARG A 51 -9.97 -5.72 -32.64
N THR A 52 -11.18 -6.18 -32.93
CA THR A 52 -12.33 -5.94 -32.05
C THR A 52 -12.24 -6.84 -30.81
N PHE A 53 -12.98 -6.49 -29.77
CA PHE A 53 -13.10 -7.29 -28.55
C PHE A 53 -13.55 -8.73 -28.87
N GLY A 54 -14.54 -8.90 -29.75
CA GLY A 54 -15.01 -10.20 -30.24
C GLY A 54 -13.93 -11.03 -30.93
N GLU A 55 -13.13 -10.40 -31.79
CA GLU A 55 -12.00 -11.07 -32.46
C GLU A 55 -10.93 -11.52 -31.47
N VAL A 56 -10.70 -10.76 -30.39
CA VAL A 56 -9.80 -11.16 -29.30
C VAL A 56 -10.36 -12.38 -28.56
N VAL A 57 -11.66 -12.38 -28.23
CA VAL A 57 -12.34 -13.53 -27.60
C VAL A 57 -12.21 -14.78 -28.46
N LEU A 58 -12.49 -14.68 -29.77
CA LEU A 58 -12.41 -15.81 -30.70
C LEU A 58 -10.98 -16.32 -30.85
N ALA A 59 -9.98 -15.43 -30.95
CA ALA A 59 -8.58 -15.81 -31.03
C ALA A 59 -8.10 -16.55 -29.76
N TYR A 60 -8.50 -16.04 -28.59
CA TYR A 60 -8.18 -16.66 -27.30
C TYR A 60 -8.87 -18.03 -27.14
N ALA A 61 -10.15 -18.12 -27.51
CA ALA A 61 -10.91 -19.37 -27.50
C ALA A 61 -10.25 -20.43 -28.39
N ALA A 62 -9.87 -20.06 -29.62
CA ALA A 62 -9.26 -20.97 -30.58
C ALA A 62 -7.88 -21.47 -30.13
N THR A 63 -7.07 -20.61 -29.52
CA THR A 63 -5.71 -20.98 -29.07
C THR A 63 -5.74 -21.94 -27.87
N ASN A 64 -6.75 -21.82 -27.01
CA ASN A 64 -6.85 -22.60 -25.76
C ASN A 64 -7.92 -23.69 -25.80
N TYR A 65 -8.61 -23.88 -26.93
CA TYR A 65 -9.73 -24.82 -27.09
C TYR A 65 -10.86 -24.62 -26.06
N TYR A 66 -11.14 -23.36 -25.70
CA TYR A 66 -12.22 -23.03 -24.77
C TYR A 66 -13.55 -22.83 -25.50
N GLU A 67 -14.65 -23.15 -24.81
CA GLU A 67 -15.98 -22.69 -25.22
C GLU A 67 -16.04 -21.16 -25.19
N PHE A 68 -16.88 -20.59 -26.07
CA PHE A 68 -16.99 -19.14 -26.21
C PHE A 68 -17.34 -18.44 -24.89
N ALA A 69 -18.26 -19.01 -24.09
CA ALA A 69 -18.67 -18.42 -22.81
C ALA A 69 -17.50 -18.26 -21.84
N LYS A 70 -16.68 -19.30 -21.68
CA LYS A 70 -15.48 -19.26 -20.85
C LYS A 70 -14.42 -18.29 -21.38
N ALA A 71 -14.17 -18.31 -22.69
CA ALA A 71 -13.23 -17.39 -23.32
C ALA A 71 -13.67 -15.92 -23.17
N TRP A 72 -14.97 -15.65 -23.33
CA TRP A 72 -15.56 -14.34 -23.13
C TRP A 72 -15.33 -13.86 -21.69
N GLN A 73 -15.70 -14.66 -20.68
CA GLN A 73 -15.51 -14.30 -19.27
C GLN A 73 -14.04 -14.00 -18.93
N HIS A 74 -13.11 -14.83 -19.41
CA HIS A 74 -11.67 -14.61 -19.21
C HIS A 74 -11.20 -13.28 -19.82
N VAL A 75 -11.55 -13.02 -21.08
CA VAL A 75 -11.15 -11.81 -21.80
C VAL A 75 -11.84 -10.58 -21.22
N GLU A 76 -13.11 -10.64 -20.89
CA GLU A 76 -13.88 -9.58 -20.24
C GLU A 76 -13.23 -9.17 -18.92
N THR A 77 -12.96 -10.15 -18.03
CA THR A 77 -12.36 -9.92 -16.71
C THR A 77 -11.03 -9.17 -16.81
N ILE A 78 -10.09 -9.68 -17.61
CA ILE A 78 -8.76 -9.08 -17.73
C ILE A 78 -8.81 -7.74 -18.48
N THR A 79 -9.77 -7.55 -19.39
CA THR A 79 -9.96 -6.30 -20.13
C THR A 79 -10.43 -5.19 -19.20
N HIS A 80 -11.46 -5.44 -18.38
CA HIS A 80 -11.93 -4.50 -17.36
C HIS A 80 -10.80 -4.11 -16.39
N ASP A 81 -9.98 -5.08 -15.97
CA ASP A 81 -8.78 -4.82 -15.19
C ASP A 81 -7.78 -3.90 -15.86
N ALA A 82 -7.40 -4.23 -17.10
CA ALA A 82 -6.42 -3.46 -17.82
C ALA A 82 -6.91 -2.05 -18.14
N ILE A 83 -8.22 -1.84 -18.35
CA ILE A 83 -8.80 -0.50 -18.48
C ILE A 83 -8.68 0.27 -17.15
N ARG A 84 -9.04 -0.34 -16.02
CA ARG A 84 -8.91 0.29 -14.68
C ARG A 84 -7.47 0.67 -14.35
N GLN A 85 -6.52 -0.18 -14.75
CA GLN A 85 -5.09 0.05 -14.62
C GLN A 85 -4.48 0.87 -15.78
N GLN A 86 -5.30 1.43 -16.68
CA GLN A 86 -4.86 2.27 -17.81
C GLN A 86 -3.84 1.60 -18.76
N LEU A 87 -3.84 0.27 -18.80
CA LEU A 87 -3.13 -0.58 -19.77
C LEU A 87 -3.94 -0.82 -21.05
N LEU A 88 -5.25 -0.56 -21.04
CA LEU A 88 -6.10 -0.52 -22.23
C LEU A 88 -6.92 0.76 -22.25
N SER A 89 -7.24 1.24 -23.45
CA SER A 89 -8.04 2.43 -23.69
C SER A 89 -8.91 2.28 -24.93
N ALA A 90 -10.10 2.89 -24.93
CA ALA A 90 -10.96 3.00 -26.11
C ALA A 90 -10.44 4.01 -27.15
N SER A 91 -9.46 4.84 -26.78
CA SER A 91 -8.79 5.80 -27.66
C SER A 91 -7.30 5.49 -27.79
N PRO A 92 -6.66 5.79 -28.94
CA PRO A 92 -5.23 5.57 -29.14
C PRO A 92 -4.39 6.19 -28.03
N ILE A 93 -3.51 5.38 -27.47
CA ILE A 93 -2.56 5.81 -26.44
C ILE A 93 -1.33 6.37 -27.15
N SER A 94 -1.16 7.69 -27.16
CA SER A 94 0.04 8.33 -27.70
C SER A 94 1.01 8.73 -26.59
N PRO A 95 2.33 8.51 -26.77
CA PRO A 95 3.34 9.06 -25.89
C PRO A 95 3.26 10.59 -25.91
N MET A 96 3.08 11.23 -24.75
CA MET A 96 3.24 12.67 -24.66
C MET A 96 4.72 13.00 -24.54
N ALA A 97 5.21 13.92 -25.38
CA ALA A 97 6.57 14.43 -25.27
C ALA A 97 6.75 15.08 -23.89
N TYR A 98 7.80 14.67 -23.17
CA TYR A 98 8.12 15.23 -21.87
C TYR A 98 9.21 16.31 -22.03
N PRO A 99 8.88 17.61 -21.85
CA PRO A 99 9.84 18.70 -22.07
C PRO A 99 10.90 18.82 -20.96
N GLY A 100 10.78 18.04 -19.89
CA GLY A 100 11.60 18.13 -18.68
C GLY A 100 10.89 18.85 -17.54
N ARG A 101 11.34 18.62 -16.30
CA ARG A 101 10.67 19.16 -15.10
C ARG A 101 10.55 20.68 -15.02
N SER A 102 11.44 21.44 -15.65
CA SER A 102 11.37 22.91 -15.60
C SER A 102 10.06 23.48 -16.14
N ALA A 103 9.43 22.80 -17.10
CA ALA A 103 8.12 23.19 -17.63
C ALA A 103 6.98 23.10 -16.60
N TYR A 104 7.20 22.39 -15.49
CA TYR A 104 6.23 22.12 -14.43
C TYR A 104 6.52 22.93 -13.14
N LEU A 105 7.59 23.73 -13.13
CA LEU A 105 7.94 24.60 -12.00
C LEU A 105 7.22 25.94 -12.15
N SER A 106 6.10 26.12 -11.43
CA SER A 106 5.25 27.31 -11.59
C SER A 106 5.70 28.52 -10.73
N ARG A 107 6.30 28.28 -9.55
CA ARG A 107 6.82 29.31 -8.62
C ARG A 107 7.94 28.75 -7.73
N PRO A 108 8.88 29.59 -7.24
CA PRO A 108 9.83 29.18 -6.21
C PRO A 108 9.08 28.80 -4.93
N ALA A 109 9.14 27.53 -4.57
CA ALA A 109 8.53 26.94 -3.39
C ALA A 109 9.51 25.94 -2.77
N LEU A 110 9.47 25.82 -1.45
CA LEU A 110 10.26 24.82 -0.73
C LEU A 110 9.32 23.80 -0.10
N SER A 111 9.64 22.53 -0.27
CA SER A 111 9.00 21.44 0.47
C SER A 111 9.78 21.13 1.75
N GLU A 112 11.09 21.34 1.72
CA GLU A 112 12.00 21.02 2.81
C GLU A 112 13.21 21.97 2.88
N LEU A 113 13.79 22.06 4.08
CA LEU A 113 15.00 22.82 4.35
C LEU A 113 15.98 21.98 5.18
N TRP A 114 17.21 21.88 4.71
CA TRP A 114 18.33 21.32 5.47
C TRP A 114 19.13 22.40 6.15
N ILE A 115 19.46 22.17 7.42
CA ILE A 115 20.25 23.06 8.26
C ILE A 115 21.44 22.27 8.77
N HIS A 116 22.61 22.56 8.19
CA HIS A 116 23.88 22.08 8.70
C HIS A 116 24.33 23.04 9.80
N ALA A 117 23.93 22.75 11.03
CA ALA A 117 23.86 23.73 12.11
C ALA A 117 25.24 24.17 12.65
N ASN A 118 26.27 23.35 12.48
CA ASN A 118 27.65 23.58 12.91
C ASN A 118 28.59 22.56 12.22
N ASN A 119 29.91 22.78 12.29
CA ASN A 119 30.92 21.81 11.87
C ASN A 119 31.59 21.05 13.03
N ALA A 120 31.33 21.46 14.26
CA ALA A 120 31.84 20.80 15.46
C ALA A 120 31.22 19.40 15.64
N CYS A 121 32.06 18.38 15.84
CA CYS A 121 31.62 17.02 16.11
C CYS A 121 32.47 16.39 17.22
N ASN A 122 31.87 15.62 18.10
CA ASN A 122 32.59 14.87 19.13
C ASN A 122 33.30 13.61 18.58
N LEU A 123 33.24 13.38 17.26
CA LEU A 123 33.87 12.29 16.53
C LEU A 123 34.56 12.82 15.27
N SER A 124 35.48 12.02 14.72
CA SER A 124 36.16 12.28 13.44
C SER A 124 36.03 11.06 12.52
N CYS A 125 34.81 10.68 12.16
CA CYS A 125 34.55 9.44 11.40
C CYS A 125 35.37 9.38 10.10
N ALA A 126 35.90 8.20 9.76
CA ALA A 126 36.77 7.98 8.61
C ALA A 126 36.09 8.28 7.25
N HIS A 127 34.78 8.06 7.15
CA HIS A 127 34.00 8.30 5.92
C HIS A 127 33.27 9.66 5.87
N CYS A 128 33.50 10.55 6.84
CA CYS A 128 32.69 11.77 6.97
C CYS A 128 32.74 12.64 5.71
N LEU A 129 31.56 12.85 5.10
CA LEU A 129 31.41 13.53 3.81
C LEU A 129 31.78 15.03 3.85
N VAL A 130 31.54 15.68 4.98
CA VAL A 130 31.80 17.12 5.23
C VAL A 130 33.08 17.34 6.05
N SER A 131 33.77 16.27 6.43
CA SER A 131 35.00 16.31 7.23
C SER A 131 34.89 17.04 8.58
N SER A 132 33.72 17.02 9.22
CA SER A 132 33.52 17.56 10.58
C SER A 132 34.40 16.88 11.63
N GLY A 133 34.63 17.56 12.76
CA GLY A 133 35.47 17.05 13.83
C GLY A 133 35.47 17.94 15.08
N PRO A 134 36.22 17.58 16.13
CA PRO A 134 36.23 18.31 17.41
C PRO A 134 36.62 19.79 17.29
N ASP A 135 37.46 20.12 16.32
CA ASP A 135 37.95 21.48 16.06
C ASP A 135 37.06 22.26 15.07
N GLY A 136 35.91 21.71 14.69
CA GLY A 136 34.97 22.36 13.77
C GLY A 136 34.31 23.60 14.37
N ASP A 137 33.94 24.55 13.53
CA ASP A 137 33.26 25.78 13.95
C ASP A 137 31.83 25.52 14.47
N GLN A 138 31.34 26.42 15.32
CA GLN A 138 30.01 26.36 15.93
C GLN A 138 28.89 26.91 15.01
N GLY A 139 29.23 27.30 13.78
CA GLY A 139 28.35 27.98 12.84
C GLY A 139 27.94 29.39 13.26
N LEU A 140 27.01 29.96 12.49
CA LEU A 140 26.43 31.27 12.73
C LEU A 140 25.69 31.36 14.08
N PRO A 141 25.51 32.57 14.63
CA PRO A 141 24.61 32.81 15.76
C PRO A 141 23.16 32.34 15.46
N THR A 142 22.34 32.25 16.50
CA THR A 142 20.95 31.75 16.43
C THR A 142 20.06 32.54 15.48
N ALA A 143 20.16 33.88 15.50
CA ALA A 143 19.22 34.76 14.82
C ALA A 143 19.13 34.55 13.29
N PRO A 144 20.24 34.42 12.54
CA PRO A 144 20.20 34.05 11.12
C PRO A 144 19.45 32.73 10.84
N PHE A 145 19.65 31.69 11.66
CA PHE A 145 18.96 30.41 11.47
C PHE A 145 17.46 30.51 11.76
N LEU A 146 17.06 31.23 12.81
CA LEU A 146 15.63 31.46 13.08
C LEU A 146 14.95 32.22 11.95
N LYS A 147 15.63 33.23 11.39
CA LYS A 147 15.14 33.99 10.24
C LYS A 147 14.93 33.08 9.03
N VAL A 148 15.94 32.26 8.68
CA VAL A 148 15.85 31.41 7.48
C VAL A 148 14.82 30.29 7.62
N ILE A 149 14.62 29.75 8.83
CA ILE A 149 13.53 28.80 9.12
C ILE A 149 12.16 29.46 8.91
N ALA A 150 12.00 30.70 9.37
CA ALA A 150 10.76 31.46 9.14
C ALA A 150 10.52 31.68 7.64
N GLU A 151 11.53 32.10 6.89
CA GLU A 151 11.45 32.27 5.43
C GLU A 151 11.07 30.96 4.71
N ALA A 152 11.68 29.84 5.08
CA ALA A 152 11.38 28.54 4.48
C ALA A 152 9.93 28.12 4.69
N ARG A 153 9.36 28.33 5.89
CA ARG A 153 7.93 28.07 6.14
C ARG A 153 7.03 28.96 5.30
N THR A 154 7.38 30.24 5.12
CA THR A 154 6.65 31.13 4.20
C THR A 154 6.70 30.64 2.74
N LEU A 155 7.77 29.95 2.35
CA LEU A 155 7.91 29.30 1.04
C LEU A 155 7.23 27.92 0.95
N GLY A 156 6.61 27.45 2.03
CA GLY A 156 5.84 26.20 2.08
C GLY A 156 6.57 25.01 2.70
N ALA A 157 7.79 25.20 3.23
CA ALA A 157 8.57 24.09 3.77
C ALA A 157 7.89 23.50 5.01
N ARG A 158 7.69 22.18 5.00
CA ARG A 158 7.12 21.42 6.11
C ARG A 158 8.09 20.39 6.68
N ARG A 159 9.19 20.10 6.00
CA ARG A 159 10.21 19.16 6.49
C ARG A 159 11.50 19.90 6.79
N PHE A 160 12.00 19.75 8.00
CA PHE A 160 13.22 20.39 8.45
C PHE A 160 14.24 19.33 8.86
N PHE A 161 15.43 19.40 8.29
CA PHE A 161 16.51 18.47 8.59
C PHE A 161 17.61 19.19 9.34
N PHE A 162 17.90 18.74 10.55
CA PHE A 162 19.00 19.24 11.37
C PHE A 162 20.16 18.28 11.29
N THR A 163 21.25 18.73 10.66
CA THR A 163 22.50 17.99 10.48
C THR A 163 23.69 18.89 10.88
N GLY A 164 24.92 18.48 10.58
CA GLY A 164 26.12 19.23 10.94
C GLY A 164 27.36 18.35 10.97
N GLY A 165 28.29 18.75 11.84
CA GLY A 165 29.04 17.79 12.63
C GLY A 165 28.06 17.04 13.55
N GLU A 166 27.89 17.48 14.79
CA GLU A 166 26.90 16.93 15.72
C GLU A 166 25.90 18.02 16.14
N PRO A 167 24.61 17.95 15.73
CA PRO A 167 23.61 18.97 16.06
C PRO A 167 23.48 19.23 17.56
N PHE A 168 23.59 18.19 18.39
CA PHE A 168 23.42 18.34 19.84
C PHE A 168 24.63 18.97 20.56
N LEU A 169 25.72 19.33 19.87
CA LEU A 169 26.76 20.20 20.44
C LEU A 169 26.35 21.67 20.44
N ARG A 170 25.42 22.05 19.56
CA ARG A 170 24.89 23.41 19.49
C ARG A 170 23.93 23.69 20.66
N LYS A 171 24.15 24.79 21.37
CA LYS A 171 23.41 25.11 22.62
C LYS A 171 21.93 25.43 22.39
N ASP A 172 21.63 26.09 21.28
CA ASP A 172 20.33 26.60 20.84
C ASP A 172 19.60 25.68 19.84
N ILE A 173 20.05 24.42 19.68
CA ILE A 173 19.44 23.49 18.71
C ILE A 173 17.94 23.28 18.95
N PHE A 174 17.51 23.28 20.21
CA PHE A 174 16.11 23.12 20.59
C PHE A 174 15.25 24.32 20.18
N ASP A 175 15.82 25.53 20.21
CA ASP A 175 15.14 26.75 19.78
C ASP A 175 14.91 26.72 18.26
N LEU A 176 15.87 26.18 17.50
CA LEU A 176 15.74 25.99 16.06
C LEU A 176 14.69 24.93 15.70
N ILE A 177 14.67 23.82 16.44
CA ILE A 177 13.64 22.77 16.29
C ILE A 177 12.26 23.35 16.57
N ASP A 178 12.09 24.14 17.64
CA ASP A 178 10.81 24.77 17.97
C ASP A 178 10.36 25.73 16.88
N ALA A 179 11.30 26.52 16.34
CA ALA A 179 11.00 27.40 15.22
C ALA A 179 10.55 26.63 13.98
N ALA A 180 11.16 25.49 13.67
CA ALA A 180 10.72 24.64 12.56
C ALA A 180 9.29 24.10 12.79
N LEU A 181 8.97 23.71 14.02
CA LEU A 181 7.72 23.04 14.38
C LEU A 181 6.54 23.98 14.72
N LEU A 182 6.64 25.31 14.57
CA LEU A 182 5.47 26.17 14.83
C LEU A 182 4.33 25.94 13.83
N ASP A 183 4.60 25.45 12.62
CA ASP A 183 3.53 24.95 11.74
C ASP A 183 3.11 23.56 12.25
N PRO A 184 1.83 23.33 12.61
CA PRO A 184 1.36 22.04 13.13
C PRO A 184 1.53 20.88 12.13
N LYS A 185 1.67 21.16 10.83
CA LYS A 185 1.91 20.17 9.78
C LYS A 185 3.39 19.95 9.48
N ALA A 186 4.29 20.65 10.16
CA ALA A 186 5.72 20.49 9.97
C ALA A 186 6.30 19.35 10.81
N GLU A 187 7.31 18.70 10.27
CA GLU A 187 8.08 17.61 10.88
C GLU A 187 9.57 17.97 10.87
N ALA A 188 10.29 17.47 11.87
CA ALA A 188 11.73 17.65 11.99
C ALA A 188 12.46 16.31 12.12
N ALA A 189 13.51 16.15 11.32
CA ALA A 189 14.44 15.03 11.42
C ALA A 189 15.80 15.53 11.91
N ILE A 190 16.35 14.87 12.92
CA ILE A 190 17.64 15.20 13.51
C ILE A 190 18.62 14.06 13.23
N LEU A 191 19.68 14.37 12.50
CA LEU A 191 20.75 13.44 12.15
C LEU A 191 21.86 13.56 13.19
N THR A 192 22.07 12.51 13.98
CA THR A 192 22.97 12.54 15.14
C THR A 192 23.81 11.26 15.21
N ASN A 193 24.99 11.34 15.82
CA ASN A 193 25.72 10.13 16.22
C ASN A 193 25.11 9.46 17.47
N GLY A 194 24.16 10.09 18.16
CA GLY A 194 23.44 9.50 19.28
C GLY A 194 24.18 9.48 20.63
N ILE A 195 25.49 9.76 20.66
CA ILE A 195 26.30 9.75 21.90
C ILE A 195 25.81 10.80 22.90
N LEU A 196 25.29 11.92 22.41
CA LEU A 196 24.87 13.03 23.25
C LEU A 196 23.41 12.94 23.72
N LEU A 197 22.70 11.84 23.46
CA LEU A 197 21.31 11.62 23.89
C LEU A 197 21.19 11.28 25.39
N THR A 198 21.64 12.21 26.22
CA THR A 198 21.51 12.17 27.69
C THR A 198 20.06 12.33 28.13
N ASP A 199 19.71 11.89 29.34
CA ASP A 199 18.38 12.06 29.95
C ASP A 199 17.88 13.50 29.88
N ALA A 200 18.77 14.48 30.11
CA ALA A 200 18.42 15.90 30.04
C ALA A 200 18.01 16.34 28.62
N LYS A 201 18.67 15.83 27.57
CA LYS A 201 18.30 16.15 26.17
C LYS A 201 17.07 15.37 25.73
N LEU A 202 16.92 14.12 26.15
CA LEU A 202 15.71 13.34 25.90
C LEU A 202 14.48 13.98 26.57
N ALA A 203 14.62 14.46 27.81
CA ALA A 203 13.56 15.19 28.50
C ALA A 203 13.15 16.47 27.74
N LYS A 204 14.11 17.18 27.14
CA LYS A 204 13.81 18.30 26.24
C LYS A 204 13.07 17.82 24.99
N LEU A 205 13.56 16.80 24.28
CA LEU A 205 12.88 16.28 23.08
C LEU A 205 11.43 15.87 23.35
N LYS A 206 11.16 15.23 24.49
CA LYS A 206 9.81 14.82 24.94
C LYS A 206 8.83 15.97 25.19
N GLN A 207 9.30 17.21 25.29
CA GLN A 207 8.41 18.38 25.42
C GLN A 207 7.70 18.71 24.10
N ARG A 208 8.10 18.07 23.00
CA ARG A 208 7.51 18.23 21.66
C ARG A 208 6.73 16.98 21.31
N ASP A 209 5.87 17.09 20.31
CA ASP A 209 5.15 15.96 19.76
C ASP A 209 6.12 14.94 19.13
N ALA A 210 6.23 13.77 19.73
CA ALA A 210 7.12 12.69 19.30
C ALA A 210 6.77 12.16 17.91
N ALA A 211 5.52 12.28 17.46
CA ALA A 211 5.11 11.85 16.12
C ALA A 211 5.73 12.74 15.02
N ARG A 212 6.08 13.98 15.36
CA ARG A 212 6.63 15.00 14.45
C ARG A 212 8.16 15.07 14.48
N LEU A 213 8.78 14.26 15.33
CA LEU A 213 10.24 14.17 15.48
C LEU A 213 10.75 12.82 15.01
N ARG A 214 11.77 12.85 14.15
CA ARG A 214 12.51 11.66 13.72
C ARG A 214 13.97 11.80 14.11
N LEU A 215 14.53 10.80 14.79
CA LEU A 215 15.96 10.72 15.04
C LEU A 215 16.58 9.74 14.04
N GLN A 216 17.53 10.21 13.25
CA GLN A 216 18.36 9.36 12.41
C GLN A 216 19.72 9.19 13.11
N ILE A 217 19.94 8.03 13.72
CA ILE A 217 21.12 7.76 14.55
C ILE A 217 22.11 6.90 13.76
N SER A 218 23.34 7.38 13.63
CA SER A 218 24.32 6.70 12.78
C SER A 218 25.11 5.61 13.51
N LEU A 219 25.15 4.39 12.98
CA LEU A 219 25.87 3.23 13.53
C LEU A 219 26.41 2.39 12.36
N ASP A 220 27.72 2.07 12.31
CA ASP A 220 28.31 1.40 11.12
C ASP A 220 28.82 -0.03 11.37
N GLY A 221 28.47 -0.63 12.51
CA GLY A 221 28.83 -2.00 12.82
C GLY A 221 28.06 -2.51 14.03
N ALA A 222 27.81 -3.82 14.07
CA ALA A 222 27.08 -4.52 15.12
C ALA A 222 27.94 -4.77 16.37
N THR A 223 29.24 -4.49 16.28
CA THR A 223 30.21 -4.67 17.36
C THR A 223 31.20 -3.50 17.44
N PRO A 224 31.85 -3.28 18.60
CA PRO A 224 32.93 -2.29 18.73
C PRO A 224 34.06 -2.52 17.72
N GLN A 225 34.40 -3.78 17.44
CA GLN A 225 35.51 -4.15 16.55
C GLN A 225 35.30 -3.66 15.11
N ILE A 226 34.05 -3.50 14.68
CA ILE A 226 33.69 -3.08 13.32
C ILE A 226 33.33 -1.60 13.29
N ASN A 227 32.55 -1.12 14.25
CA ASN A 227 32.10 0.27 14.28
C ASN A 227 33.21 1.25 14.69
N ASP A 228 33.99 0.93 15.73
CA ASP A 228 34.93 1.89 16.32
C ASP A 228 36.09 2.29 15.39
N PRO A 229 36.64 1.41 14.53
CA PRO A 229 37.59 1.82 13.50
C PRO A 229 37.03 2.88 12.54
N ILE A 230 35.72 2.89 12.31
CA ILE A 230 35.05 3.83 11.41
C ILE A 230 34.69 5.13 12.13
N ARG A 231 34.08 5.03 13.31
CA ARG A 231 33.47 6.18 14.02
C ARG A 231 34.30 6.73 15.17
N GLY A 232 35.30 5.99 15.64
CA GLY A 232 36.18 6.34 16.75
C GLY A 232 36.07 5.36 17.93
N VAL A 233 37.17 5.22 18.67
CA VAL A 233 37.31 4.28 19.79
C VAL A 233 36.27 4.53 20.88
N GLY A 234 35.57 3.47 21.29
CA GLY A 234 34.55 3.51 22.34
C GLY A 234 33.24 4.17 21.91
N SER A 235 33.04 4.41 20.60
CA SER A 235 31.81 5.03 20.10
C SER A 235 30.65 4.04 20.09
N PHE A 236 30.85 2.78 19.71
CA PHE A 236 29.79 1.78 19.58
C PHE A 236 28.88 1.69 20.80
N GLN A 237 29.46 1.48 21.99
CA GLN A 237 28.68 1.31 23.23
C GLN A 237 27.87 2.57 23.57
N LYS A 238 28.43 3.76 23.32
CA LYS A 238 27.77 5.04 23.57
C LYS A 238 26.61 5.27 22.59
N ILE A 239 26.83 4.95 21.30
CA ILE A 239 25.81 5.06 20.26
C ILE A 239 24.64 4.11 20.57
N VAL A 240 24.91 2.83 20.84
CA VAL A 240 23.87 1.84 21.18
C VAL A 240 23.09 2.23 22.45
N THR A 241 23.79 2.79 23.45
CA THR A 241 23.13 3.32 24.65
C THR A 241 22.20 4.49 24.30
N GLY A 242 22.63 5.41 23.44
CA GLY A 242 21.81 6.52 22.96
C GLY A 242 20.58 6.06 22.17
N ILE A 243 20.74 5.03 21.31
CA ILE A 243 19.62 4.43 20.56
C ILE A 243 18.58 3.85 21.51
N ARG A 244 19.00 3.01 22.48
CA ARG A 244 18.11 2.43 23.48
C ARG A 244 17.38 3.49 24.30
N ALA A 245 18.09 4.55 24.71
CA ALA A 245 17.52 5.62 25.49
C ALA A 245 16.46 6.42 24.69
N ALA A 246 16.71 6.67 23.40
CA ALA A 246 15.73 7.31 22.52
C ALA A 246 14.50 6.44 22.26
N ILE A 247 14.68 5.14 22.02
CA ILE A 247 13.56 4.19 21.85
C ILE A 247 12.74 4.10 23.14
N GLY A 248 13.40 3.92 24.29
CA GLY A 248 12.74 3.91 25.61
C GLY A 248 12.07 5.25 25.96
N ALA A 249 12.45 6.33 25.29
CA ALA A 249 11.80 7.63 25.39
C ALA A 249 10.53 7.75 24.50
N GLY A 250 10.20 6.75 23.69
CA GLY A 250 9.07 6.77 22.77
C GLY A 250 9.31 7.64 21.53
N LEU A 251 10.56 7.98 21.23
CA LEU A 251 10.92 8.74 20.03
C LEU A 251 11.02 7.80 18.82
N SER A 252 10.64 8.30 17.64
CA SER A 252 10.89 7.56 16.40
C SER A 252 12.37 7.58 16.07
N VAL A 253 13.00 6.41 16.06
CA VAL A 253 14.42 6.22 15.73
C VAL A 253 14.56 5.39 14.45
N ALA A 254 15.34 5.89 13.51
CA ALA A 254 15.90 5.09 12.43
C ALA A 254 17.41 5.03 12.59
N VAL A 255 18.00 3.86 12.42
CA VAL A 255 19.45 3.71 12.44
C VAL A 255 19.96 3.80 11.00
N SER A 256 20.99 4.62 10.77
CA SER A 256 21.62 4.75 9.45
C SER A 256 23.01 4.15 9.43
N THR A 257 23.27 3.32 8.42
CA THR A 257 24.57 2.65 8.21
C THR A 257 25.13 3.02 6.85
N VAL A 258 26.36 3.54 6.82
CA VAL A 258 27.11 3.71 5.56
C VAL A 258 27.77 2.39 5.21
N ILE A 259 27.51 1.87 4.01
CA ILE A 259 28.12 0.62 3.54
C ILE A 259 29.53 0.91 3.02
N THR A 260 30.54 0.33 3.66
CA THR A 260 31.96 0.44 3.31
C THR A 260 32.54 -0.93 2.99
N ASP A 261 33.71 -0.96 2.35
CA ASP A 261 34.53 -2.16 2.13
C ASP A 261 34.84 -2.96 3.41
N THR A 262 34.81 -2.29 4.55
CA THR A 262 35.21 -2.81 5.86
C THR A 262 34.05 -3.32 6.70
N ASN A 263 32.82 -2.87 6.45
CA ASN A 263 31.65 -3.27 7.24
C ASN A 263 30.56 -4.04 6.46
N PHE A 264 30.64 -4.14 5.13
CA PHE A 264 29.52 -4.61 4.31
C PHE A 264 28.99 -6.00 4.72
N ASN A 265 29.86 -6.91 5.17
CA ASN A 265 29.47 -8.25 5.65
C ASN A 265 28.70 -8.22 6.98
N ASP A 266 28.82 -7.14 7.76
CA ASP A 266 28.24 -6.99 9.10
C ASP A 266 26.92 -6.19 9.11
N VAL A 267 26.59 -5.49 8.01
CA VAL A 267 25.35 -4.71 7.88
C VAL A 267 24.08 -5.52 8.22
N PRO A 268 23.94 -6.80 7.82
CA PRO A 268 22.80 -7.62 8.26
C PRO A 268 22.77 -7.82 9.79
N ASN A 269 23.92 -7.90 10.46
CA ASN A 269 23.98 -8.01 11.92
C ASN A 269 23.63 -6.69 12.61
N VAL A 270 23.89 -5.53 11.98
CA VAL A 270 23.40 -4.24 12.48
C VAL A 270 21.87 -4.27 12.51
N THR A 271 21.22 -4.79 11.46
CA THR A 271 19.76 -4.98 11.41
C THR A 271 19.24 -5.86 12.54
N ARG A 272 19.96 -6.97 12.84
CA ARG A 272 19.63 -7.85 13.96
C ARG A 272 19.72 -7.11 15.30
N LEU A 273 20.81 -6.38 15.52
CA LEU A 273 21.01 -5.58 16.72
C LEU A 273 19.90 -4.53 16.89
N ILE A 274 19.47 -3.87 15.80
CA ILE A 274 18.35 -2.92 15.82
C ILE A 274 17.08 -3.59 16.36
N GLY A 275 16.73 -4.79 15.85
CA GLY A 275 15.58 -5.54 16.33
C GLY A 275 15.71 -5.95 17.81
N GLU A 276 16.89 -6.40 18.24
CA GLU A 276 17.16 -6.78 19.63
C GLU A 276 17.01 -5.62 20.63
N ILE A 277 17.30 -4.38 20.20
CA ILE A 277 17.19 -3.19 21.04
C ILE A 277 15.83 -2.47 20.89
N GLY A 278 14.88 -3.06 20.16
CA GLY A 278 13.52 -2.55 19.99
C GLY A 278 13.36 -1.47 18.92
N GLY A 279 14.34 -1.31 18.03
CA GLY A 279 14.23 -0.42 16.87
C GLY A 279 13.49 -1.09 15.72
N THR A 280 12.90 -0.28 14.84
CA THR A 280 12.01 -0.77 13.76
C THR A 280 12.49 -0.40 12.35
N ASN A 281 13.52 0.44 12.22
CA ASN A 281 13.92 1.03 10.94
C ASN A 281 15.44 1.04 10.79
N HIS A 282 15.90 0.58 9.62
CA HIS A 282 17.29 0.62 9.19
C HIS A 282 17.39 1.26 7.81
N HIS A 283 18.13 2.37 7.74
CA HIS A 283 18.40 3.10 6.51
C HIS A 283 19.84 2.83 6.04
N LEU A 284 19.99 2.40 4.80
CA LEU A 284 21.29 2.10 4.20
C LEU A 284 21.74 3.29 3.36
N LEU A 285 23.01 3.67 3.53
CA LEU A 285 23.64 4.75 2.79
C LEU A 285 24.73 4.18 1.88
N TRP A 286 24.63 4.50 0.60
CA TRP A 286 25.67 4.22 -0.39
C TRP A 286 26.80 5.23 -0.22
N MET A 287 28.04 4.78 -0.39
CA MET A 287 29.20 5.62 -0.11
C MET A 287 29.35 6.74 -1.16
N HIS A 288 29.49 7.98 -0.70
CA HIS A 288 29.83 9.12 -1.56
C HIS A 288 31.36 9.24 -1.72
N LYS A 289 31.81 9.56 -2.94
CA LYS A 289 33.20 9.96 -3.21
C LYS A 289 33.44 11.41 -2.77
N ARG A 290 33.52 11.64 -1.45
CA ARG A 290 33.66 13.00 -0.89
C ARG A 290 34.33 13.04 0.47
N GLY A 291 34.99 14.16 0.79
CA GLY A 291 35.46 14.45 2.14
C GLY A 291 36.52 13.43 2.58
N ARG A 292 36.45 12.96 3.84
CA ARG A 292 37.38 11.92 4.30
C ARG A 292 37.15 10.57 3.62
N ALA A 293 35.94 10.29 3.14
CA ALA A 293 35.67 9.08 2.36
C ALA A 293 36.46 9.01 1.05
N ASP A 294 36.78 10.14 0.42
CA ASP A 294 37.61 10.18 -0.80
C ASP A 294 39.12 10.21 -0.50
N ALA A 295 39.51 10.75 0.67
CA ALA A 295 40.91 10.87 1.08
C ALA A 295 41.61 9.51 1.29
N HIS A 296 40.86 8.42 1.45
CA HIS A 296 41.36 7.06 1.60
C HIS A 296 41.48 6.28 0.27
N GLY A 297 41.16 6.90 -0.88
CA GLY A 297 41.28 6.29 -2.21
C GLY A 297 40.07 5.46 -2.65
N ALA A 298 40.08 4.98 -3.90
CA ALA A 298 38.98 4.25 -4.54
C ALA A 298 38.69 2.85 -3.93
N ASP A 299 39.57 2.36 -3.06
CA ASP A 299 39.49 1.01 -2.46
C ASP A 299 38.52 0.91 -1.27
N ALA A 300 37.96 2.03 -0.80
CA ALA A 300 37.11 2.07 0.40
C ALA A 300 35.62 1.76 0.16
N ALA A 301 35.17 1.69 -1.11
CA ALA A 301 33.78 1.41 -1.47
C ALA A 301 33.63 -0.04 -1.97
N PRO A 302 32.61 -0.79 -1.50
CA PRO A 302 32.34 -2.13 -2.01
C PRO A 302 31.86 -2.09 -3.47
N THR A 303 32.04 -3.19 -4.19
CA THR A 303 31.51 -3.32 -5.56
C THR A 303 29.97 -3.29 -5.55
N ILE A 304 29.36 -2.85 -6.65
CA ILE A 304 27.89 -2.79 -6.75
C ILE A 304 27.25 -4.17 -6.53
N GLU A 305 27.89 -5.25 -7.00
CA GLU A 305 27.43 -6.62 -6.75
C GLU A 305 27.44 -6.97 -5.25
N GLN A 306 28.49 -6.57 -4.53
CA GLN A 306 28.54 -6.73 -3.07
C GLN A 306 27.43 -5.94 -2.39
N VAL A 307 27.19 -4.69 -2.80
CA VAL A 307 26.11 -3.86 -2.23
C VAL A 307 24.74 -4.50 -2.46
N ILE A 308 24.46 -4.99 -3.68
CA ILE A 308 23.19 -5.69 -3.99
C ILE A 308 22.99 -6.89 -3.05
N LYS A 309 24.03 -7.71 -2.85
CA LYS A 309 23.98 -8.87 -1.96
C LYS A 309 23.72 -8.46 -0.50
N VAL A 310 24.35 -7.38 -0.05
CA VAL A 310 24.17 -6.86 1.31
C VAL A 310 22.77 -6.30 1.51
N VAL A 311 22.22 -5.54 0.56
CA VAL A 311 20.85 -5.02 0.64
C VAL A 311 19.82 -6.15 0.71
N ARG A 312 19.98 -7.20 -0.12
CA ARG A 312 19.10 -8.39 -0.10
C ARG A 312 19.16 -9.15 1.22
N SER A 313 20.36 -9.51 1.67
CA SER A 313 20.53 -10.22 2.96
C SER A 313 20.06 -9.39 4.15
N THR A 314 20.25 -8.07 4.13
CA THR A 314 19.75 -7.15 5.15
C THR A 314 18.22 -7.14 5.19
N ARG A 315 17.54 -7.17 4.02
CA ARG A 315 16.07 -7.29 3.94
C ARG A 315 15.57 -8.61 4.51
N GLU A 316 16.19 -9.73 4.17
CA GLU A 316 15.83 -11.06 4.69
C GLU A 316 15.95 -11.10 6.23
N VAL A 317 17.04 -10.55 6.77
CA VAL A 317 17.20 -10.43 8.23
C VAL A 317 16.14 -9.52 8.82
N GLY A 318 15.89 -8.35 8.21
CA GLY A 318 14.88 -7.39 8.66
C GLY A 318 13.49 -8.00 8.77
N GLN A 319 13.07 -8.78 7.78
CA GLN A 319 11.81 -9.53 7.81
C GLN A 319 11.72 -10.50 9.00
N THR A 320 12.84 -11.13 9.37
CA THR A 320 12.89 -12.09 10.49
C THR A 320 12.81 -11.41 11.85
N VAL A 321 13.37 -10.19 11.99
CA VAL A 321 13.45 -9.48 13.28
C VAL A 321 12.48 -8.30 13.41
N GLY A 322 11.59 -8.09 12.43
CA GLY A 322 10.63 -7.00 12.45
C GLY A 322 11.23 -5.60 12.22
N VAL A 323 12.35 -5.51 11.49
CA VAL A 323 13.01 -4.25 11.13
C VAL A 323 12.81 -3.95 9.65
N MET A 324 12.24 -2.78 9.35
CA MET A 324 12.03 -2.31 7.99
C MET A 324 13.34 -1.75 7.41
N ILE A 325 13.60 -2.06 6.14
CA ILE A 325 14.71 -1.49 5.38
C ILE A 325 14.18 -0.32 4.54
N ASP A 326 14.49 0.90 4.98
CA ASP A 326 13.80 2.11 4.52
C ASP A 326 13.96 2.34 3.01
N ASN A 327 15.13 2.04 2.44
CA ASN A 327 15.40 2.18 1.01
C ASN A 327 14.45 1.31 0.16
N HIS A 328 14.16 0.08 0.62
CA HIS A 328 13.30 -0.85 -0.10
C HIS A 328 11.81 -0.46 0.04
N GLU A 329 11.39 -0.06 1.24
CA GLU A 329 10.03 0.45 1.47
C GLU A 329 9.78 1.73 0.67
N ALA A 330 10.77 2.61 0.55
CA ALA A 330 10.68 3.81 -0.29
C ALA A 330 10.43 3.44 -1.76
N ILE A 331 11.11 2.41 -2.31
CA ILE A 331 10.86 1.95 -3.69
C ILE A 331 9.47 1.35 -3.84
N LYS A 332 9.03 0.49 -2.91
CA LYS A 332 7.66 -0.04 -2.93
C LYS A 332 6.61 1.08 -2.88
N ALA A 333 6.85 2.11 -2.06
CA ALA A 333 6.00 3.29 -2.02
C ALA A 333 6.01 4.01 -3.38
N ARG A 334 7.17 4.25 -4.00
CA ARG A 334 7.32 4.85 -5.35
C ARG A 334 6.50 4.09 -6.40
N LEU A 335 6.54 2.76 -6.38
CA LEU A 335 5.80 1.90 -7.31
C LEU A 335 4.27 1.94 -7.12
N ARG A 336 3.79 2.42 -5.98
CA ARG A 336 2.37 2.58 -5.69
C ARG A 336 1.84 3.97 -6.01
N TYR A 337 2.65 4.91 -6.52
CA TYR A 337 2.14 6.24 -6.91
C TYR A 337 1.08 6.14 -8.00
N PRO A 338 0.19 7.14 -8.14
CA PRO A 338 -0.81 7.13 -9.20
C PRO A 338 -0.18 6.97 -10.58
N VAL A 339 -0.85 6.20 -11.44
CA VAL A 339 -0.45 5.96 -12.84
C VAL A 339 -0.09 7.28 -13.54
N GLY A 340 1.02 7.29 -14.27
CA GLY A 340 1.49 8.44 -15.04
C GLY A 340 2.38 9.41 -14.26
N THR A 341 2.56 9.22 -12.95
CA THR A 341 3.48 10.02 -12.12
C THR A 341 4.92 9.86 -12.62
N LYS A 342 5.54 10.95 -13.07
CA LYS A 342 6.94 10.98 -13.52
C LYS A 342 7.85 11.51 -12.42
N ARG A 343 8.84 10.72 -12.01
CA ARG A 343 9.98 11.24 -11.23
C ARG A 343 11.03 11.78 -12.17
N ASP A 344 11.48 13.00 -11.91
CA ASP A 344 12.57 13.63 -12.65
C ASP A 344 13.59 14.21 -11.66
N LEU A 345 14.64 13.42 -11.40
CA LEU A 345 15.82 13.73 -10.58
C LEU A 345 15.48 14.22 -9.15
N ALA A 346 16.51 14.55 -8.36
CA ALA A 346 16.33 14.90 -6.96
C ALA A 346 15.71 16.31 -6.75
N SER A 347 15.17 16.55 -5.55
CA SER A 347 14.59 17.83 -5.11
C SER A 347 15.61 18.95 -4.90
N ALA A 348 16.90 18.62 -4.88
CA ALA A 348 18.03 19.53 -4.65
C ALA A 348 17.97 20.78 -5.56
N ALA A 349 17.99 21.96 -4.95
CA ALA A 349 17.82 23.28 -5.57
C ALA A 349 16.55 23.47 -6.44
N VAL A 350 15.57 22.57 -6.35
CA VAL A 350 14.25 22.69 -6.97
C VAL A 350 13.20 23.00 -5.92
N SER A 351 13.11 22.17 -4.88
CA SER A 351 12.19 22.34 -3.75
C SER A 351 12.84 22.01 -2.40
N SER A 352 14.17 21.87 -2.40
CA SER A 352 15.02 21.57 -1.26
C SER A 352 16.29 22.41 -1.35
N LEU A 353 16.76 22.94 -0.22
CA LEU A 353 18.01 23.68 -0.11
C LEU A 353 18.72 23.28 1.19
N CYS A 354 20.04 23.37 1.19
CA CYS A 354 20.86 23.23 2.40
C CYS A 354 21.52 24.55 2.76
N VAL A 355 21.25 25.01 3.98
CA VAL A 355 21.96 26.14 4.61
C VAL A 355 23.11 25.59 5.43
N TYR A 356 24.33 25.96 5.05
CA TYR A 356 25.56 25.55 5.70
C TYR A 356 25.85 26.37 6.98
N ALA A 357 26.81 25.91 7.79
CA ALA A 357 27.11 26.47 9.10
C ALA A 357 27.50 27.96 9.05
N ASP A 358 28.10 28.42 7.95
CA ASP A 358 28.52 29.81 7.70
C ASP A 358 27.43 30.67 7.01
N GLY A 359 26.25 30.10 6.78
CA GLY A 359 25.12 30.72 6.08
C GLY A 359 25.16 30.59 4.56
N THR A 360 26.17 29.93 4.00
CA THR A 360 26.22 29.63 2.57
C THR A 360 25.15 28.61 2.21
N VAL A 361 24.48 28.78 1.06
CA VAL A 361 23.40 27.91 0.61
C VAL A 361 23.88 27.04 -0.55
N TYR A 362 23.53 25.76 -0.49
CA TYR A 362 23.87 24.72 -1.48
C TYR A 362 22.64 23.92 -1.89
N PRO A 363 22.69 23.16 -3.01
CA PRO A 363 21.56 22.36 -3.48
C PRO A 363 21.11 21.28 -2.50
N SER A 364 22.05 20.61 -1.83
CA SER A 364 21.77 19.56 -0.83
C SER A 364 22.87 19.50 0.23
N ALA A 365 22.62 18.79 1.34
CA ALA A 365 23.60 18.62 2.42
C ALA A 365 24.86 17.88 1.97
N ALA A 366 24.70 16.86 1.11
CA ALA A 366 25.82 16.11 0.55
C ALA A 366 26.64 16.91 -0.48
N MET A 367 26.13 18.06 -0.95
CA MET A 367 26.82 19.02 -1.81
C MET A 367 27.34 20.26 -1.06
N ALA A 368 27.08 20.39 0.24
CA ALA A 368 27.43 21.57 1.01
C ALA A 368 28.94 21.70 1.20
N ASN A 369 29.52 22.90 1.04
CA ASN A 369 30.97 23.15 1.01
C ASN A 369 31.68 22.70 -0.29
N VAL A 370 30.98 22.67 -1.42
CA VAL A 370 31.57 22.54 -2.78
C VAL A 370 31.49 23.91 -3.46
N PRO A 371 32.61 24.62 -3.69
CA PRO A 371 32.61 25.99 -4.21
C PRO A 371 31.82 26.18 -5.51
N GLU A 372 31.90 25.22 -6.42
CA GLU A 372 31.23 25.22 -7.73
C GLU A 372 29.70 25.12 -7.62
N LEU A 373 29.19 24.66 -6.47
CA LEU A 373 27.76 24.49 -6.20
C LEU A 373 27.20 25.58 -5.28
N TYR A 374 27.91 26.69 -5.12
CA TYR A 374 27.44 27.85 -4.34
C TYR A 374 26.14 28.41 -4.93
N CYS A 375 25.05 28.39 -4.15
CA CYS A 375 23.79 28.99 -4.56
C CYS A 375 23.64 30.45 -4.13
N GLY A 376 24.11 30.80 -2.93
CA GLY A 376 23.91 32.12 -2.31
C GLY A 376 24.29 32.13 -0.83
N ASN A 377 23.96 33.20 -0.10
CA ASN A 377 24.21 33.28 1.35
C ASN A 377 23.08 34.00 2.10
N ILE A 378 22.58 33.39 3.18
CA ILE A 378 21.39 33.85 3.94
C ILE A 378 21.59 35.18 4.66
N LEU A 379 22.84 35.63 4.82
CA LEU A 379 23.16 36.93 5.41
C LEU A 379 22.96 38.09 4.42
N ARG A 380 22.88 37.78 3.12
CA ARG A 380 22.83 38.78 2.04
C ARG A 380 21.55 38.68 1.21
N GLN A 381 20.97 37.49 1.11
CA GLN A 381 19.83 37.18 0.24
C GLN A 381 18.81 36.35 1.02
N SER A 382 17.53 36.50 0.67
CA SER A 382 16.46 35.61 1.12
C SER A 382 16.51 34.27 0.38
N LEU A 383 15.92 33.21 0.96
CA LEU A 383 15.82 31.92 0.27
C LEU A 383 15.09 32.00 -1.08
N LYS A 384 14.12 32.90 -1.19
CA LYS A 384 13.35 33.13 -2.42
C LYS A 384 14.23 33.66 -3.55
N GLU A 385 15.07 34.65 -3.25
CA GLU A 385 16.04 35.22 -4.20
C GLU A 385 17.07 34.17 -4.60
N ILE A 386 17.62 33.42 -3.64
CA ILE A 386 18.59 32.35 -3.92
C ILE A 386 17.98 31.29 -4.86
N LEU A 387 16.75 30.84 -4.61
CA LEU A 387 16.11 29.81 -5.43
C LEU A 387 15.74 30.31 -6.84
N SER A 388 15.46 31.60 -6.99
CA SER A 388 15.04 32.19 -8.27
C SER A 388 16.22 32.64 -9.14
N ASP A 389 17.24 33.24 -8.52
CA ASP A 389 18.25 34.03 -9.24
C ASP A 389 19.60 33.32 -9.31
N SER A 390 19.85 32.29 -8.49
CA SER A 390 21.11 31.55 -8.50
C SER A 390 21.30 30.77 -9.80
N PRO A 391 22.41 30.98 -10.55
CA PRO A 391 22.70 30.20 -11.75
C PRO A 391 22.81 28.69 -11.46
N VAL A 392 23.33 28.32 -10.28
CA VAL A 392 23.39 26.92 -9.84
C VAL A 392 21.99 26.38 -9.64
N ALA A 393 21.11 27.07 -8.91
CA ALA A 393 19.75 26.61 -8.70
C ALA A 393 18.97 26.48 -10.02
N GLN A 394 19.09 27.47 -10.91
CA GLN A 394 18.49 27.42 -12.24
C GLN A 394 19.01 26.23 -13.05
N SER A 395 20.31 25.91 -12.97
CA SER A 395 20.86 24.74 -13.67
C SER A 395 20.26 23.41 -13.19
N PHE A 396 19.99 23.26 -11.88
CA PHE A 396 19.34 22.08 -11.32
C PHE A 396 17.87 22.00 -11.75
N GLN A 397 17.17 23.13 -11.76
CA GLN A 397 15.78 23.26 -12.21
C GLN A 397 15.63 22.90 -13.70
N GLN A 398 16.61 23.24 -14.54
CA GLN A 398 16.62 22.93 -15.99
C GLN A 398 17.17 21.53 -16.35
N ALA A 399 17.82 20.85 -15.40
CA ALA A 399 18.28 19.48 -15.59
C ALA A 399 17.10 18.51 -15.63
N THR A 400 17.21 17.43 -16.40
CA THR A 400 16.14 16.42 -16.51
C THR A 400 16.73 15.04 -16.80
N VAL A 401 16.05 13.99 -16.32
CA VAL A 401 16.36 12.58 -16.58
C VAL A 401 16.39 12.26 -18.09
N GLU A 402 15.61 12.98 -18.90
CA GLU A 402 15.60 12.83 -20.37
C GLU A 402 16.93 13.24 -21.03
N LYS A 403 17.75 14.04 -20.36
CA LYS A 403 19.06 14.47 -20.87
C LYS A 403 20.22 13.64 -20.32
N LYS A 404 19.95 12.67 -19.44
CA LYS A 404 20.99 11.75 -18.92
C LYS A 404 21.26 10.66 -19.98
N PRO A 405 22.51 10.49 -20.48
CA PRO A 405 22.82 9.66 -21.65
C PRO A 405 22.34 8.20 -21.60
N ILE A 406 22.26 7.61 -20.41
CA ILE A 406 21.80 6.22 -20.22
C ILE A 406 20.33 6.17 -19.79
N CYS A 407 19.86 7.16 -19.03
CA CYS A 407 18.52 7.12 -18.44
C CYS A 407 17.44 7.45 -19.47
N CYS A 408 17.72 8.26 -20.49
CA CYS A 408 16.71 8.68 -21.48
C CYS A 408 16.04 7.50 -22.21
N ALA A 409 16.79 6.40 -22.41
CA ALA A 409 16.33 5.16 -23.03
C ALA A 409 15.96 4.06 -22.00
N CYS A 410 16.09 4.33 -20.70
CA CYS A 410 15.80 3.34 -19.66
C CYS A 410 14.29 3.25 -19.38
N PRO A 411 13.71 2.05 -19.31
CA PRO A 411 12.29 1.87 -19.04
C PRO A 411 11.86 2.32 -17.64
N LEU A 412 12.80 2.33 -16.68
CA LEU A 412 12.56 2.76 -15.31
C LEU A 412 12.76 4.27 -15.11
N LYS A 413 13.08 5.05 -16.16
CA LYS A 413 13.56 6.44 -16.00
C LYS A 413 12.65 7.32 -15.15
N PHE A 414 11.35 7.21 -15.32
CA PHE A 414 10.35 7.98 -14.58
C PHE A 414 9.90 7.33 -13.28
N LEU A 415 10.21 6.05 -13.05
CA LEU A 415 9.97 5.39 -11.76
C LEU A 415 11.15 5.63 -10.80
N CYS A 416 12.38 5.55 -11.32
CA CYS A 416 13.63 5.80 -10.60
C CYS A 416 13.94 7.30 -10.47
N GLY A 417 13.70 8.07 -11.53
CA GLY A 417 14.04 9.49 -11.59
C GLY A 417 15.50 9.78 -11.98
N GLY A 418 16.28 8.78 -12.37
CA GLY A 418 17.67 8.98 -12.83
C GLY A 418 18.75 8.84 -11.76
N GLY A 419 18.42 8.17 -10.64
CA GLY A 419 19.33 7.88 -9.53
C GLY A 419 19.58 9.11 -8.63
N ASP A 420 20.64 9.02 -7.85
CA ASP A 420 21.09 10.07 -6.94
C ASP A 420 21.96 11.10 -7.69
N VAL A 421 21.58 12.38 -7.60
CA VAL A 421 22.27 13.44 -8.36
C VAL A 421 23.58 13.84 -7.70
N GLU A 422 23.72 13.64 -6.40
CA GLU A 422 24.94 13.83 -5.64
C GLU A 422 26.01 12.80 -6.07
N HIS A 423 25.66 11.52 -6.16
CA HIS A 423 26.55 10.50 -6.71
C HIS A 423 26.91 10.80 -8.17
N SER A 424 25.91 11.16 -8.99
CA SER A 424 26.15 11.56 -10.38
C SER A 424 27.20 12.67 -10.47
N TYR A 425 27.11 13.69 -9.61
CA TYR A 425 28.06 14.80 -9.58
C TYR A 425 29.46 14.37 -9.10
N PHE A 426 29.58 13.68 -7.97
CA PHE A 426 30.91 13.35 -7.41
C PHE A 426 31.67 12.28 -8.19
N TYR A 427 30.98 11.37 -8.87
CA TYR A 427 31.62 10.34 -9.70
C TYR A 427 31.78 10.77 -11.16
N GLY A 428 30.83 11.55 -11.69
CA GLY A 428 30.77 11.90 -13.11
C GLY A 428 30.98 13.38 -13.44
N GLY A 429 31.18 14.25 -12.44
CA GLY A 429 31.44 15.69 -12.60
C GLY A 429 30.21 16.54 -12.97
N SER A 430 29.02 15.94 -13.04
CA SER A 430 27.78 16.65 -13.38
C SER A 430 26.56 15.93 -12.81
N ILE A 431 25.53 16.67 -12.42
CA ILE A 431 24.25 16.08 -11.97
C ILE A 431 23.51 15.29 -13.07
N GLN A 432 23.86 15.55 -14.33
CA GLN A 432 23.35 14.80 -15.49
C GLN A 432 24.22 13.59 -15.87
N ALA A 433 25.35 13.38 -15.17
CA ALA A 433 26.17 12.20 -15.38
C ALA A 433 25.49 10.94 -14.81
N HIS A 434 26.06 9.78 -15.10
CA HIS A 434 25.54 8.50 -14.65
C HIS A 434 25.70 8.33 -13.13
N ASP A 435 24.66 7.82 -12.46
CA ASP A 435 24.77 7.37 -11.07
C ASP A 435 25.51 6.02 -11.05
N PRO A 436 26.67 5.88 -10.37
CA PRO A 436 27.41 4.62 -10.27
C PRO A 436 26.62 3.48 -9.62
N TYR A 437 25.56 3.78 -8.85
CA TYR A 437 24.70 2.78 -8.21
C TYR A 437 23.48 2.40 -9.07
N CYS A 438 23.47 2.74 -10.37
CA CYS A 438 22.34 2.45 -11.27
C CYS A 438 21.90 0.97 -11.24
N ASP A 439 22.84 0.03 -11.24
CA ASP A 439 22.50 -1.40 -11.23
C ASP A 439 21.96 -1.87 -9.87
N LEU A 440 22.36 -1.23 -8.77
CA LEU A 440 21.72 -1.42 -7.47
C LEU A 440 20.26 -0.97 -7.51
N HIS A 441 19.99 0.23 -8.05
CA HIS A 441 18.63 0.74 -8.19
C HIS A 441 17.77 -0.23 -9.01
N LYS A 442 18.25 -0.69 -10.17
CA LYS A 442 17.54 -1.68 -11.00
C LYS A 442 17.24 -2.97 -10.22
N ALA A 443 18.21 -3.49 -9.48
CA ALA A 443 18.03 -4.69 -8.66
C ALA A 443 16.97 -4.48 -7.58
N MET A 444 16.98 -3.34 -6.88
CA MET A 444 15.98 -3.03 -5.86
C MET A 444 14.58 -2.84 -6.46
N PHE A 445 14.46 -2.20 -7.64
CA PHE A 445 13.18 -2.12 -8.36
C PHE A 445 12.68 -3.50 -8.77
N ALA A 446 13.54 -4.36 -9.32
CA ALA A 446 13.17 -5.74 -9.67
C ALA A 446 12.69 -6.53 -8.45
N ASP A 447 13.41 -6.43 -7.33
CA ASP A 447 13.03 -7.08 -6.07
C ASP A 447 11.69 -6.54 -5.54
N ALA A 448 11.45 -5.24 -5.64
CA ALA A 448 10.20 -4.61 -5.22
C ALA A 448 9.01 -4.99 -6.11
N PHE A 449 9.20 -5.04 -7.44
CA PHE A 449 8.19 -5.55 -8.36
C PHE A 449 7.82 -7.00 -8.03
N HIS A 450 8.83 -7.85 -7.82
CA HIS A 450 8.64 -9.24 -7.46
C HIS A 450 7.87 -9.38 -6.15
N GLU A 451 8.29 -8.69 -5.08
CA GLU A 451 7.62 -8.74 -3.78
C GLU A 451 6.17 -8.25 -3.85
N LEU A 452 5.91 -7.12 -4.51
CA LEU A 452 4.55 -6.58 -4.66
C LEU A 452 3.65 -7.52 -5.47
N THR A 453 4.20 -8.17 -6.49
CA THR A 453 3.45 -9.09 -7.35
C THR A 453 3.19 -10.42 -6.66
N GLU A 454 4.22 -11.07 -6.09
CA GLU A 454 4.07 -12.38 -5.44
C GLU A 454 3.22 -12.31 -4.17
N THR A 455 3.36 -11.24 -3.36
CA THR A 455 2.49 -11.04 -2.18
C THR A 455 1.01 -10.97 -2.60
N ARG A 456 0.73 -10.48 -3.80
CA ARG A 456 -0.64 -10.30 -4.32
C ARG A 456 -1.17 -11.50 -5.06
N LYS A 457 -0.31 -12.23 -5.76
CA LYS A 457 -0.67 -13.45 -6.47
C LYS A 457 -1.39 -14.45 -5.57
N GLY A 458 -0.84 -14.77 -4.40
CA GLY A 458 -1.48 -15.70 -3.45
C GLY A 458 -2.80 -15.20 -2.85
N LEU A 459 -3.02 -13.89 -2.84
CA LEU A 459 -4.20 -13.25 -2.25
C LEU A 459 -5.34 -13.09 -3.26
N VAL A 460 -5.00 -12.86 -4.52
CA VAL A 460 -5.97 -12.58 -5.60
C VAL A 460 -6.26 -13.83 -6.44
N SER A 461 -5.32 -14.77 -6.54
CA SER A 461 -5.54 -16.05 -7.21
C SER A 461 -6.03 -17.09 -6.22
N ASN A 462 -7.33 -17.08 -5.94
CA ASN A 462 -7.94 -18.16 -5.18
C ASN A 462 -8.14 -19.40 -6.06
N GLY A 463 -7.06 -20.17 -6.27
CA GLY A 463 -7.08 -21.41 -7.05
C GLY A 463 -8.01 -22.50 -6.51
N LYS A 464 -8.55 -22.33 -5.30
CA LYS A 464 -9.49 -23.26 -4.70
C LYS A 464 -10.97 -22.90 -4.95
N SER A 465 -11.27 -21.70 -5.41
CA SER A 465 -12.65 -21.27 -5.65
C SER A 465 -13.27 -21.81 -6.95
N GLY A 466 -12.43 -22.28 -7.87
CA GLY A 466 -12.82 -22.62 -9.23
C GLY A 466 -12.77 -21.48 -10.22
N PHE A 467 -12.66 -20.24 -9.74
CA PHE A 467 -12.39 -19.08 -10.58
C PHE A 467 -11.03 -19.24 -11.26
N SER A 468 -11.02 -19.34 -12.59
CA SER A 468 -9.81 -19.55 -13.40
C SER A 468 -9.54 -18.41 -14.38
N ALA A 469 -10.32 -17.33 -14.33
CA ALA A 469 -10.11 -16.20 -15.21
C ALA A 469 -8.75 -15.55 -14.91
N PRO A 470 -8.02 -15.09 -15.95
CA PRO A 470 -6.75 -14.40 -15.76
C PRO A 470 -6.92 -13.12 -14.94
N VAL A 471 -5.93 -12.80 -14.10
CA VAL A 471 -6.05 -11.67 -13.17
C VAL A 471 -4.84 -10.74 -13.20
N LEU A 472 -5.09 -9.42 -13.17
CA LEU A 472 -4.07 -8.47 -12.74
C LEU A 472 -3.92 -8.55 -11.22
N PHE A 473 -2.81 -9.11 -10.76
CA PHE A 473 -2.52 -9.25 -9.33
C PHE A 473 -2.43 -7.88 -8.67
N THR A 474 -1.67 -6.98 -9.28
CA THR A 474 -1.45 -5.62 -8.79
C THR A 474 -0.92 -4.70 -9.88
N GLY A 475 -0.84 -3.40 -9.58
CA GLY A 475 -0.27 -2.42 -10.47
C GLY A 475 -0.08 -1.04 -9.83
N MET A 476 0.46 -0.12 -10.61
CA MET A 476 0.74 1.24 -10.19
C MET A 476 -0.54 1.96 -9.74
N GLY A 477 -0.46 2.70 -8.64
CA GLY A 477 -1.60 3.41 -8.06
C GLY A 477 -2.52 2.54 -7.19
N GLU A 478 -2.31 1.23 -7.11
CA GLU A 478 -2.95 0.40 -6.10
C GLU A 478 -2.31 0.63 -4.73
N MET A 479 -3.14 0.73 -3.69
CA MET A 479 -2.70 1.04 -2.32
C MET A 479 -1.80 2.28 -2.21
N ALA A 480 -1.96 3.24 -3.15
CA ALA A 480 -1.34 4.54 -3.06
C ALA A 480 -1.88 5.24 -1.82
N ILE A 481 -1.28 4.96 -0.66
CA ILE A 481 -1.48 5.78 0.52
C ILE A 481 -0.86 7.10 0.13
N HIS A 482 -1.71 8.09 -0.17
CA HIS A 482 -1.24 9.42 -0.45
C HIS A 482 -0.42 9.85 0.77
N CYS A 483 0.90 9.89 0.61
CA CYS A 483 1.79 10.49 1.59
C CYS A 483 1.18 11.86 1.93
N ALA A 484 0.86 12.08 3.21
CA ALA A 484 0.08 13.23 3.68
C ALA A 484 0.70 14.59 3.30
N THR A 485 1.93 14.57 2.77
CA THR A 485 2.78 15.73 2.56
C THR A 485 3.08 16.06 1.11
N GLU A 486 2.69 15.24 0.13
CA GLU A 486 2.83 15.68 -1.27
C GLU A 486 1.62 16.53 -1.69
N GLN A 487 1.92 17.74 -2.20
CA GLN A 487 1.03 18.46 -3.11
C GLN A 487 0.36 17.44 -4.05
N ALA A 488 -0.93 17.61 -4.38
CA ALA A 488 -1.64 16.75 -5.36
C ALA A 488 -0.63 16.32 -6.42
N PRO A 489 -0.34 15.00 -6.59
CA PRO A 489 0.76 14.58 -7.43
C PRO A 489 0.61 15.31 -8.75
N SER A 490 1.52 16.25 -9.00
CA SER A 490 1.69 16.80 -10.32
C SER A 490 2.05 15.64 -11.23
N GLU A 491 1.83 15.78 -12.54
CA GLU A 491 2.35 14.80 -13.50
C GLU A 491 3.85 14.51 -13.30
N VAL A 492 4.57 15.43 -12.65
CA VAL A 492 6.01 15.38 -12.36
C VAL A 492 6.30 15.63 -10.89
N ILE A 493 7.06 14.75 -10.26
CA ILE A 493 7.59 14.91 -8.89
C ILE A 493 9.12 14.74 -8.90
N THR A 494 9.78 15.15 -7.83
CA THR A 494 11.23 14.93 -7.64
C THR A 494 11.47 13.78 -6.67
N SER A 495 12.62 13.13 -6.81
CA SER A 495 13.10 12.16 -5.81
C SER A 495 13.65 12.92 -4.59
N CYS A 496 13.44 12.38 -3.39
CA CYS A 496 14.19 12.86 -2.23
C CYS A 496 15.64 12.38 -2.36
N SER A 497 16.60 13.10 -1.77
CA SER A 497 17.98 12.60 -1.67
C SER A 497 17.99 11.26 -0.92
N GLU A 498 18.82 10.31 -1.36
CA GLU A 498 18.90 8.95 -0.77
C GLU A 498 19.45 8.96 0.68
N CYS A 499 19.85 10.13 1.18
CA CYS A 499 20.29 10.36 2.57
C CYS A 499 19.16 10.37 3.62
N ILE A 500 17.88 10.38 3.23
CA ILE A 500 16.75 10.51 4.17
C ILE A 500 15.71 9.39 4.00
N LEU A 501 15.09 9.06 5.13
CA LEU A 501 13.89 8.25 5.34
C LEU A 501 12.66 8.71 4.53
N SER A 502 11.78 7.75 4.21
CA SER A 502 10.38 8.03 3.86
C SER A 502 9.56 8.35 5.13
N PHE A 503 8.70 9.37 5.06
CA PHE A 503 7.82 9.75 6.18
C PHE A 503 6.53 8.91 6.18
N ASP A 504 6.19 8.39 7.36
CA ASP A 504 4.96 7.71 7.83
C ASP A 504 4.14 6.88 6.81
N LEU A 505 4.39 5.56 6.77
CA LEU A 505 3.63 4.60 5.95
C LEU A 505 2.26 4.21 6.55
N ASP A 506 1.94 4.57 7.81
CA ASP A 506 0.75 4.07 8.52
C ASP A 506 -0.32 5.16 8.79
N ALA A 507 -0.20 6.30 8.10
CA ALA A 507 -1.08 7.47 8.28
C ALA A 507 -2.60 7.17 8.14
N PRO A 508 -3.09 6.33 7.20
CA PRO A 508 -4.53 6.10 7.05
C PRO A 508 -5.17 5.42 8.26
N ARG A 509 -4.49 4.43 8.85
CA ARG A 509 -5.02 3.70 10.01
C ARG A 509 -5.13 4.62 11.22
N LYS A 510 -4.17 5.52 11.40
CA LYS A 510 -4.20 6.53 12.47
C LYS A 510 -5.39 7.48 12.31
N VAL A 511 -5.64 7.97 11.10
CA VAL A 511 -6.78 8.87 10.80
C VAL A 511 -8.11 8.19 11.14
N VAL A 512 -8.33 6.96 10.66
CA VAL A 512 -9.58 6.23 10.92
C VAL A 512 -9.75 5.91 12.40
N ARG A 513 -8.71 5.42 13.08
CA ARG A 513 -8.77 5.11 14.52
C ARG A 513 -9.07 6.35 15.36
N GLN A 514 -8.50 7.50 15.02
CA GLN A 514 -8.80 8.75 15.70
C GLN A 514 -10.26 9.17 15.44
N PHE A 515 -10.69 9.20 14.18
CA PHE A 515 -12.02 9.64 13.78
C PHE A 515 -13.13 8.83 14.47
N TYR A 516 -13.03 7.50 14.49
CA TYR A 516 -14.01 6.63 15.16
C TYR A 516 -13.80 6.55 16.68
N GLY A 517 -12.58 6.76 17.18
CA GLY A 517 -12.33 6.91 18.62
C GLY A 517 -13.08 8.10 19.20
N GLU A 518 -13.07 9.24 18.51
CA GLU A 518 -13.83 10.45 18.89
C GLU A 518 -15.36 10.21 18.78
N ALA A 519 -15.81 9.55 17.70
CA ALA A 519 -17.22 9.22 17.49
C ALA A 519 -17.81 8.19 18.47
N ALA A 520 -16.94 7.43 19.18
CA ALA A 520 -17.36 6.54 20.26
C ALA A 520 -17.75 7.32 21.52
N GLU A 521 -17.03 8.41 21.81
CA GLU A 521 -17.25 9.28 22.97
C GLU A 521 -18.41 10.25 22.74
N THR A 522 -18.42 10.91 21.58
CA THR A 522 -19.47 11.88 21.19
C THR A 522 -20.16 11.42 19.90
N PRO A 523 -21.46 11.07 19.92
CA PRO A 523 -22.17 10.64 18.73
C PRO A 523 -22.15 11.68 17.60
N SER A 524 -21.96 11.23 16.36
CA SER A 524 -21.90 12.10 15.18
C SER A 524 -23.09 11.85 14.26
N GLU A 525 -23.94 12.87 14.06
CA GLU A 525 -25.13 12.78 13.19
C GLU A 525 -24.78 12.46 11.73
N ASP A 526 -23.65 12.97 11.22
CA ASP A 526 -23.18 12.77 9.85
C ASP A 526 -22.83 11.28 9.53
N LEU A 527 -22.68 10.43 10.55
CA LEU A 527 -22.35 9.01 10.42
C LEU A 527 -23.55 8.07 10.63
N CYS A 528 -24.68 8.61 11.08
CA CYS A 528 -25.87 7.83 11.40
C CYS A 528 -26.41 7.09 10.18
N CYS A 529 -26.75 5.81 10.35
CA CYS A 529 -27.28 5.03 9.25
C CYS A 529 -28.71 5.48 8.87
N PRO A 530 -28.98 5.80 7.59
CA PRO A 530 -30.31 6.20 7.16
C PRO A 530 -31.28 5.02 7.04
N VAL A 531 -30.77 3.78 7.06
CA VAL A 531 -31.59 2.57 7.06
C VAL A 531 -31.67 2.03 8.48
N GLN A 532 -32.77 2.30 9.16
CA GLN A 532 -32.96 1.80 10.53
C GLN A 532 -33.31 0.30 10.52
N PRO A 533 -32.81 -0.50 11.48
CA PRO A 533 -33.20 -1.89 11.66
C PRO A 533 -34.69 -2.02 12.03
N ASP A 534 -35.24 -3.22 11.93
CA ASP A 534 -36.59 -3.50 12.41
C ASP A 534 -36.68 -3.20 13.93
N PRO A 535 -37.62 -2.35 14.40
CA PRO A 535 -37.74 -2.01 15.81
C PRO A 535 -37.86 -3.24 16.73
N SER A 536 -38.44 -4.33 16.25
CA SER A 536 -38.55 -5.58 17.01
C SER A 536 -37.20 -6.22 17.30
N ASP A 537 -36.21 -6.03 16.42
CA ASP A 537 -34.83 -6.52 16.58
C ASP A 537 -33.99 -5.64 17.52
N LEU A 538 -34.51 -4.48 17.99
CA LEU A 538 -33.79 -3.57 18.87
C LEU A 538 -34.23 -3.65 20.34
N THR A 539 -35.33 -4.34 20.63
CA THR A 539 -35.98 -4.37 21.96
C THR A 539 -35.09 -4.86 23.11
N HIS A 540 -34.07 -5.66 22.82
CA HIS A 540 -33.12 -6.21 23.79
C HIS A 540 -31.80 -5.44 23.87
N ILE A 541 -31.63 -4.38 23.07
CA ILE A 541 -30.39 -3.61 22.89
C ILE A 541 -30.48 -2.28 23.66
N PRO A 542 -29.45 -1.89 24.42
CA PRO A 542 -29.44 -0.61 25.13
C PRO A 542 -29.49 0.59 24.17
N ILE A 543 -30.22 1.65 24.54
CA ILE A 543 -30.36 2.87 23.72
C ILE A 543 -29.00 3.48 23.37
N ALA A 544 -28.03 3.44 24.29
CA ALA A 544 -26.67 3.94 24.07
C ALA A 544 -25.97 3.27 22.87
N VAL A 545 -26.30 2.01 22.56
CA VAL A 545 -25.77 1.31 21.37
C VAL A 545 -26.56 1.71 20.12
N VAL A 546 -27.88 1.86 20.24
CA VAL A 546 -28.75 2.29 19.13
C VAL A 546 -28.40 3.69 18.63
N GLU A 547 -28.09 4.62 19.53
CA GLU A 547 -27.65 5.99 19.20
C GLU A 547 -26.28 6.04 18.49
N ARG A 548 -25.51 4.95 18.52
CA ARG A 548 -24.20 4.82 17.87
C ARG A 548 -24.26 3.89 16.66
N PHE A 549 -25.42 3.80 16.00
CA PHE A 549 -25.57 3.01 14.79
C PHE A 549 -25.07 3.76 13.55
N TYR A 550 -23.81 3.49 13.21
CA TYR A 550 -23.17 4.03 12.03
C TYR A 550 -23.17 3.00 10.89
N GLY A 551 -23.44 3.44 9.67
CA GLY A 551 -23.47 2.55 8.51
C GLY A 551 -24.23 3.12 7.32
N CYS A 552 -24.35 2.35 6.25
CA CYS A 552 -25.08 2.77 5.05
C CYS A 552 -26.31 1.90 4.76
N GLY A 553 -26.44 0.74 5.42
CA GLY A 553 -27.57 -0.18 5.28
C GLY A 553 -27.84 -0.99 6.54
N SER A 554 -28.60 -2.09 6.39
CA SER A 554 -28.81 -3.09 7.45
C SER A 554 -28.60 -4.50 6.85
N PRO A 555 -27.34 -4.92 6.67
CA PRO A 555 -27.01 -6.22 6.08
C PRO A 555 -27.58 -7.38 6.90
N VAL A 556 -27.60 -7.24 8.23
CA VAL A 556 -28.13 -8.24 9.17
C VAL A 556 -29.59 -8.60 8.89
N GLY A 557 -30.42 -7.62 8.51
CA GLY A 557 -31.84 -7.85 8.18
C GLY A 557 -32.03 -8.65 6.89
N SER A 558 -31.10 -8.52 5.94
CA SER A 558 -31.11 -9.24 4.66
C SER A 558 -30.28 -10.53 4.68
N ALA A 559 -29.66 -10.85 5.82
CA ALA A 559 -28.73 -11.96 5.94
C ALA A 559 -29.40 -13.33 6.05
N GLY A 560 -30.69 -13.39 6.41
CA GLY A 560 -31.43 -14.65 6.54
C GLY A 560 -30.84 -15.57 7.61
N ILE A 561 -30.41 -15.01 8.74
CA ILE A 561 -29.79 -15.72 9.87
C ILE A 561 -30.68 -16.86 10.35
N LYS A 562 -30.08 -18.04 10.59
CA LYS A 562 -30.75 -19.22 11.11
C LYS A 562 -30.32 -19.52 12.55
N LEU A 563 -31.19 -20.22 13.28
CA LEU A 563 -30.89 -20.72 14.62
C LEU A 563 -29.66 -21.64 14.58
N GLY A 564 -28.75 -21.46 15.53
CA GLY A 564 -27.51 -22.24 15.65
C GLY A 564 -26.36 -21.80 14.77
N GLU A 565 -26.54 -20.82 13.86
CA GLU A 565 -25.43 -20.31 13.03
C GLU A 565 -24.38 -19.57 13.87
N THR A 566 -23.13 -19.63 13.40
CA THR A 566 -22.06 -18.72 13.81
C THR A 566 -21.97 -17.55 12.84
N THR A 567 -22.23 -16.34 13.31
CA THR A 567 -22.17 -15.10 12.51
C THR A 567 -20.96 -14.26 12.89
N LEU A 568 -20.37 -13.57 11.92
CA LEU A 568 -19.27 -12.62 12.12
C LEU A 568 -19.62 -11.26 11.50
N ASP A 569 -19.60 -10.21 12.30
CA ASP A 569 -19.78 -8.84 11.84
C ASP A 569 -18.43 -8.10 11.78
N LEU A 570 -18.12 -7.55 10.62
CA LEU A 570 -16.89 -6.81 10.37
C LEU A 570 -17.09 -5.32 10.61
N GLY A 571 -16.22 -4.70 11.39
CA GLY A 571 -16.37 -3.29 11.77
C GLY A 571 -17.51 -3.07 12.74
N SER A 572 -17.64 -3.96 13.74
CA SER A 572 -18.86 -4.05 14.55
C SER A 572 -19.18 -2.81 15.40
N GLY A 573 -18.23 -1.88 15.56
CA GLY A 573 -18.43 -0.65 16.32
C GLY A 573 -18.93 -0.93 17.74
N ALA A 574 -20.03 -0.28 18.13
CA ALA A 574 -20.68 -0.49 19.42
C ALA A 574 -21.49 -1.80 19.52
N GLY A 575 -21.58 -2.59 18.43
CA GLY A 575 -22.08 -3.97 18.45
C GLY A 575 -23.54 -4.19 18.05
N ILE A 576 -24.25 -3.19 17.52
CA ILE A 576 -25.69 -3.30 17.21
C ILE A 576 -26.04 -4.47 16.27
N ASP A 577 -25.34 -4.60 15.14
CA ASP A 577 -25.58 -5.69 14.17
C ASP A 577 -25.26 -7.07 14.80
N VAL A 578 -24.24 -7.15 15.65
CA VAL A 578 -23.90 -8.35 16.44
C VAL A 578 -25.02 -8.71 17.42
N PHE A 579 -25.60 -7.72 18.11
CA PHE A 579 -26.69 -7.96 19.05
C PHE A 579 -28.00 -8.35 18.36
N ILE A 580 -28.28 -7.79 17.17
CA ILE A 580 -29.40 -8.25 16.33
C ILE A 580 -29.17 -9.71 15.93
N ALA A 581 -27.95 -10.06 15.51
CA ALA A 581 -27.60 -11.44 15.17
C ALA A 581 -27.74 -12.39 16.37
N ALA A 582 -27.33 -11.98 17.58
CA ALA A 582 -27.43 -12.76 18.81
C ALA A 582 -28.86 -13.23 19.12
N LYS A 583 -29.86 -12.39 18.85
CA LYS A 583 -31.28 -12.76 18.99
C LYS A 583 -31.69 -13.82 17.96
N LYS A 584 -31.25 -13.67 16.70
CA LYS A 584 -31.66 -14.55 15.58
C LYS A 584 -30.97 -15.91 15.58
N VAL A 585 -29.72 -16.00 16.02
CA VAL A 585 -28.98 -17.27 16.14
C VAL A 585 -29.45 -18.12 17.32
N GLY A 586 -30.06 -17.51 18.34
CA GLY A 586 -30.53 -18.21 19.54
C GLY A 586 -29.41 -18.72 20.44
N SER A 587 -29.77 -19.41 21.52
CA SER A 587 -28.84 -19.86 22.58
C SER A 587 -27.83 -20.92 22.14
N THR A 588 -28.03 -21.57 20.99
CA THR A 588 -27.13 -22.60 20.45
C THR A 588 -26.17 -22.06 19.38
N GLY A 589 -26.34 -20.82 18.94
CA GLY A 589 -25.49 -20.19 17.94
C GLY A 589 -24.42 -19.29 18.54
N LYS A 590 -23.80 -18.46 17.70
CA LYS A 590 -22.75 -17.53 18.12
C LYS A 590 -22.75 -16.26 17.27
N ALA A 591 -22.59 -15.10 17.90
CA ALA A 591 -22.48 -13.80 17.22
C ALA A 591 -21.15 -13.12 17.57
N ILE A 592 -20.26 -13.01 16.58
CA ILE A 592 -18.91 -12.46 16.76
C ILE A 592 -18.83 -11.07 16.13
N GLY A 593 -18.28 -10.09 16.83
CA GLY A 593 -17.94 -8.76 16.30
C GLY A 593 -16.42 -8.55 16.25
N VAL A 594 -15.92 -7.99 15.16
CA VAL A 594 -14.51 -7.57 15.03
C VAL A 594 -14.45 -6.05 14.82
N ASP A 595 -13.65 -5.36 15.63
CA ASP A 595 -13.37 -3.93 15.47
C ASP A 595 -11.91 -3.61 15.82
N MET A 596 -11.33 -2.58 15.21
CA MET A 596 -9.93 -2.17 15.48
C MET A 596 -9.80 -1.09 16.57
N THR A 597 -10.93 -0.57 17.06
CA THR A 597 -11.02 0.60 17.93
C THR A 597 -11.31 0.17 19.38
N PRO A 598 -10.34 0.29 20.31
CA PRO A 598 -10.54 -0.10 21.70
C PRO A 598 -11.73 0.61 22.37
N GLN A 599 -12.01 1.86 22.00
CA GLN A 599 -13.12 2.67 22.51
C GLN A 599 -14.48 2.06 22.14
N MET A 600 -14.67 1.65 20.88
CA MET A 600 -15.91 1.01 20.43
C MET A 600 -16.11 -0.35 21.10
N LEU A 601 -15.06 -1.17 21.15
CA LEU A 601 -15.10 -2.48 21.80
C LEU A 601 -15.43 -2.38 23.30
N LYS A 602 -15.01 -1.29 23.97
CA LYS A 602 -15.37 -1.05 25.37
C LYS A 602 -16.89 -0.88 25.52
N VAL A 603 -17.50 -0.02 24.70
CA VAL A 603 -18.96 0.20 24.71
C VAL A 603 -19.70 -1.11 24.40
N ALA A 604 -19.25 -1.85 23.39
CA ALA A 604 -19.84 -3.12 22.98
C ALA A 604 -19.79 -4.18 24.11
N ARG A 605 -18.66 -4.33 24.79
CA ARG A 605 -18.48 -5.28 25.90
C ARG A 605 -19.28 -4.89 27.15
N GLU A 606 -19.49 -3.59 27.38
CA GLU A 606 -20.35 -3.12 28.46
C GLU A 606 -21.83 -3.46 28.17
N ALA A 607 -22.29 -3.20 26.94
CA ALA A 607 -23.65 -3.51 26.50
C ALA A 607 -23.96 -5.01 26.42
N GLN A 608 -22.95 -5.84 26.11
CA GLN A 608 -23.09 -7.31 26.02
C GLN A 608 -23.74 -7.92 27.26
N ARG A 609 -23.40 -7.44 28.47
CA ARG A 609 -23.94 -7.98 29.72
C ARG A 609 -25.45 -7.75 29.85
N GLU A 610 -25.90 -6.57 29.44
CA GLU A 610 -27.31 -6.19 29.48
C GLU A 610 -28.11 -6.95 28.41
N VAL A 611 -27.56 -7.04 27.20
CA VAL A 611 -28.12 -7.84 26.10
C VAL A 611 -28.28 -9.31 26.52
N ALA A 612 -27.26 -9.90 27.14
CA ALA A 612 -27.32 -11.28 27.61
C ALA A 612 -28.40 -11.48 28.69
N ALA A 613 -28.59 -10.50 29.57
CA ALA A 613 -29.65 -10.53 30.57
C ALA A 613 -31.05 -10.42 29.93
N HIS A 614 -31.21 -9.58 28.91
CA HIS A 614 -32.48 -9.44 28.17
C HIS A 614 -32.83 -10.68 27.34
N LEU A 615 -31.84 -11.33 26.73
CA LEU A 615 -32.04 -12.53 25.91
C LEU A 615 -32.14 -13.82 26.76
N GLY A 616 -31.55 -13.83 27.95
CA GLY A 616 -31.48 -15.00 28.83
C GLY A 616 -30.34 -15.98 28.50
N TYR A 617 -29.41 -15.57 27.65
CA TYR A 617 -28.21 -16.34 27.26
C TYR A 617 -27.15 -15.39 26.71
N ASP A 618 -25.88 -15.80 26.77
CA ASP A 618 -24.75 -15.05 26.20
C ASP A 618 -24.09 -15.86 25.08
N VAL A 619 -24.22 -15.35 23.86
CA VAL A 619 -23.65 -15.94 22.64
C VAL A 619 -22.77 -14.95 21.88
N VAL A 620 -22.46 -13.79 22.51
CA VAL A 620 -21.75 -12.69 21.86
C VAL A 620 -20.26 -12.73 22.17
N GLU A 621 -19.41 -12.42 21.20
CA GLU A 621 -17.97 -12.30 21.40
C GLU A 621 -17.39 -11.12 20.60
N PHE A 622 -16.73 -10.17 21.28
CA PHE A 622 -16.07 -9.03 20.63
C PHE A 622 -14.54 -9.16 20.61
N ARG A 623 -13.96 -9.19 19.41
CA ARG A 623 -12.52 -9.33 19.17
C ARG A 623 -11.92 -8.05 18.64
N GLU A 624 -10.73 -7.71 19.14
CA GLU A 624 -9.93 -6.64 18.56
C GLU A 624 -9.14 -7.19 17.37
N GLY A 625 -9.21 -6.52 16.22
CA GLY A 625 -8.49 -6.94 15.02
C GLY A 625 -8.73 -6.05 13.82
N PHE A 626 -7.93 -6.29 12.76
CA PHE A 626 -8.09 -5.63 11.47
C PHE A 626 -8.89 -6.50 10.52
N LEU A 627 -9.55 -5.89 9.52
CA LEU A 627 -10.31 -6.64 8.52
C LEU A 627 -9.40 -7.35 7.51
N GLU A 628 -8.19 -6.84 7.33
CA GLU A 628 -7.12 -7.44 6.54
C GLU A 628 -6.48 -8.67 7.20
N ALA A 629 -6.77 -8.91 8.48
CA ALA A 629 -6.28 -10.03 9.28
C ALA A 629 -7.31 -10.38 10.36
N ILE A 630 -8.40 -11.00 9.94
CA ILE A 630 -9.55 -11.27 10.80
C ILE A 630 -9.13 -12.26 11.90
N PRO A 631 -9.33 -11.96 13.20
CA PRO A 631 -8.94 -12.82 14.31
C PRO A 631 -9.91 -13.99 14.48
N ALA A 632 -10.08 -14.81 13.45
CA ALA A 632 -10.87 -16.04 13.43
C ALA A 632 -10.14 -17.12 12.62
N ALA A 633 -10.33 -18.38 12.99
CA ALA A 633 -9.74 -19.49 12.28
C ALA A 633 -10.47 -19.74 10.94
N ASP A 634 -9.78 -20.41 10.02
CA ASP A 634 -10.30 -20.80 8.72
C ASP A 634 -11.57 -21.64 8.89
N LYS A 635 -12.59 -21.38 8.05
CA LYS A 635 -13.84 -22.16 8.03
C LYS A 635 -14.45 -22.34 9.43
N THR A 636 -14.79 -21.24 10.08
CA THR A 636 -15.45 -21.25 11.40
C THR A 636 -16.76 -20.47 11.46
N VAL A 637 -17.13 -19.78 10.38
CA VAL A 637 -18.26 -18.85 10.35
C VAL A 637 -19.24 -19.25 9.25
N ASP A 638 -20.54 -19.28 9.54
CA ASP A 638 -21.58 -19.61 8.55
C ASP A 638 -22.05 -18.39 7.75
N LEU A 639 -22.01 -17.21 8.37
CA LEU A 639 -22.44 -15.95 7.80
C LEU A 639 -21.51 -14.80 8.20
N ILE A 640 -21.08 -14.01 7.22
CA ILE A 640 -20.40 -12.73 7.47
C ILE A 640 -21.33 -11.56 7.10
N THR A 641 -21.45 -10.60 8.01
CA THR A 641 -22.04 -9.29 7.75
C THR A 641 -20.99 -8.18 7.83
N SER A 642 -21.22 -7.09 7.11
CA SER A 642 -20.36 -5.90 7.15
C SER A 642 -21.18 -4.71 6.73
N ASN A 643 -21.10 -3.62 7.50
CA ASN A 643 -21.88 -2.40 7.26
C ASN A 643 -20.95 -1.17 7.16
N CYS A 644 -20.66 -0.75 5.92
CA CYS A 644 -19.92 0.47 5.61
C CYS A 644 -18.55 0.59 6.31
N VAL A 645 -17.73 -0.46 6.23
CA VAL A 645 -16.39 -0.46 6.83
C VAL A 645 -15.30 -0.92 5.86
N ILE A 646 -15.63 -1.66 4.79
CA ILE A 646 -14.61 -2.19 3.85
C ILE A 646 -13.90 -1.03 3.15
N ASN A 647 -14.64 0.04 2.85
CA ASN A 647 -14.09 1.26 2.29
C ASN A 647 -12.99 1.92 3.14
N LEU A 648 -13.03 1.77 4.46
CA LEU A 648 -12.02 2.31 5.38
C LEU A 648 -10.70 1.54 5.33
N SER A 649 -10.73 0.30 4.84
CA SER A 649 -9.52 -0.53 4.74
C SER A 649 -8.61 -0.03 3.60
N PRO A 650 -7.30 0.13 3.86
CA PRO A 650 -6.32 0.42 2.81
C PRO A 650 -6.13 -0.76 1.84
N ASP A 651 -6.47 -1.99 2.26
CA ASP A 651 -6.29 -3.20 1.48
C ASP A 651 -7.57 -4.04 1.36
N LYS A 652 -8.49 -3.55 0.54
CA LYS A 652 -9.80 -4.18 0.32
C LYS A 652 -9.72 -5.60 -0.23
N LYS A 653 -8.73 -5.87 -1.09
CA LYS A 653 -8.50 -7.23 -1.64
C LYS A 653 -8.19 -8.20 -0.49
N ALA A 654 -7.38 -7.79 0.49
CA ALA A 654 -7.08 -8.60 1.68
C ALA A 654 -8.33 -8.85 2.54
N VAL A 655 -9.18 -7.84 2.72
CA VAL A 655 -10.46 -8.00 3.44
C VAL A 655 -11.33 -9.08 2.79
N PHE A 656 -11.50 -9.04 1.47
CA PHE A 656 -12.31 -10.04 0.78
C PHE A 656 -11.68 -11.45 0.83
N ALA A 657 -10.35 -11.56 0.76
CA ALA A 657 -9.66 -12.83 0.93
C ALA A 657 -9.84 -13.40 2.35
N GLU A 658 -9.74 -12.57 3.38
CA GLU A 658 -9.98 -12.97 4.78
C GLU A 658 -11.43 -13.38 5.03
N MET A 659 -12.39 -12.64 4.46
CA MET A 659 -13.81 -13.04 4.48
C MET A 659 -13.99 -14.44 3.89
N TRP A 660 -13.35 -14.71 2.74
CA TRP A 660 -13.40 -16.04 2.14
C TRP A 660 -12.71 -17.09 3.02
N ARG A 661 -11.57 -16.78 3.65
CA ARG A 661 -10.84 -17.71 4.52
C ARG A 661 -11.67 -18.19 5.70
N VAL A 662 -12.28 -17.27 6.45
CA VAL A 662 -12.98 -17.58 7.71
C VAL A 662 -14.36 -18.22 7.51
N LEU A 663 -14.98 -18.01 6.34
CA LEU A 663 -16.29 -18.55 6.02
C LEU A 663 -16.24 -20.07 5.83
N ASN A 664 -17.25 -20.78 6.30
CA ASN A 664 -17.48 -22.20 6.01
C ASN A 664 -17.80 -22.42 4.53
N ASP A 665 -17.55 -23.62 4.03
CA ASP A 665 -18.02 -24.00 2.71
C ASP A 665 -19.56 -23.95 2.69
N HIS A 666 -20.12 -23.39 1.62
CA HIS A 666 -21.53 -23.02 1.46
C HIS A 666 -22.06 -21.95 2.44
N GLY A 667 -21.18 -21.40 3.29
CA GLY A 667 -21.46 -20.18 4.05
C GLY A 667 -21.66 -18.99 3.11
N ARG A 668 -22.24 -17.91 3.66
CA ARG A 668 -22.61 -16.73 2.85
C ARG A 668 -22.09 -15.42 3.44
N ILE A 669 -21.94 -14.42 2.59
CA ILE A 669 -21.69 -13.04 3.00
C ILE A 669 -22.92 -12.20 2.67
N VAL A 670 -23.23 -11.20 3.49
CA VAL A 670 -24.13 -10.09 3.16
C VAL A 670 -23.48 -8.80 3.59
N VAL A 671 -23.00 -8.02 2.61
CA VAL A 671 -22.23 -6.81 2.85
C VAL A 671 -22.98 -5.61 2.32
N ALA A 672 -23.11 -4.57 3.14
CA ALA A 672 -23.55 -3.26 2.73
C ALA A 672 -22.35 -2.29 2.72
N ASP A 673 -22.12 -1.61 1.60
CA ASP A 673 -21.11 -0.55 1.54
C ASP A 673 -21.48 0.54 0.51
N ILE A 674 -20.73 1.63 0.52
CA ILE A 674 -20.87 2.73 -0.42
C ILE A 674 -20.03 2.42 -1.67
N VAL A 675 -20.63 2.59 -2.84
CA VAL A 675 -19.94 2.53 -4.13
C VAL A 675 -20.13 3.83 -4.90
N ALA A 676 -19.13 4.19 -5.70
CA ALA A 676 -19.19 5.35 -6.58
C ALA A 676 -19.60 4.95 -8.01
N ASP A 677 -20.27 5.83 -8.74
CA ASP A 677 -20.53 5.62 -10.17
C ASP A 677 -19.26 5.71 -11.03
N GLN A 678 -18.30 6.49 -10.58
CA GLN A 678 -17.00 6.71 -11.22
C GLN A 678 -15.89 6.62 -10.18
N ARG A 679 -14.65 6.43 -10.65
CA ARG A 679 -13.49 6.36 -9.76
C ARG A 679 -13.34 7.68 -8.99
N VAL A 680 -13.35 7.59 -7.65
CA VAL A 680 -13.20 8.74 -6.75
C VAL A 680 -11.94 9.53 -7.10
N PRO A 681 -12.02 10.86 -7.29
CA PRO A 681 -10.89 11.66 -7.76
C PRO A 681 -9.80 11.82 -6.68
N PRO A 682 -8.53 12.07 -7.08
CA PRO A 682 -7.42 12.14 -6.13
C PRO A 682 -7.56 13.18 -5.01
N HIS A 683 -8.24 14.30 -5.24
CA HIS A 683 -8.44 15.33 -4.22
C HIS A 683 -9.38 14.88 -3.10
N GLN A 684 -10.46 14.16 -3.42
CA GLN A 684 -11.35 13.56 -2.42
C GLN A 684 -10.68 12.41 -1.68
N ARG A 685 -9.85 11.61 -2.37
CA ARG A 685 -9.08 10.51 -1.72
C ARG A 685 -8.13 10.98 -0.63
N LYS A 686 -7.72 12.25 -0.66
CA LYS A 686 -6.82 12.88 0.32
C LYS A 686 -7.56 13.56 1.47
N ASP A 687 -8.89 13.68 1.39
CA ASP A 687 -9.67 14.32 2.45
C ASP A 687 -9.90 13.33 3.60
N PRO A 688 -9.33 13.58 4.80
CA PRO A 688 -9.44 12.67 5.94
C PRO A 688 -10.87 12.56 6.47
N ARG A 689 -11.70 13.61 6.29
CA ARG A 689 -13.10 13.60 6.69
C ARG A 689 -13.89 12.69 5.74
N LEU A 690 -13.75 12.88 4.43
CA LEU A 690 -14.41 12.01 3.44
C LEU A 690 -13.93 10.56 3.55
N TRP A 691 -12.70 10.33 4.02
CA TRP A 691 -12.21 8.99 4.33
C TRP A 691 -12.96 8.37 5.49
N GLY A 692 -13.13 9.09 6.60
CA GLY A 692 -13.95 8.66 7.74
C GLY A 692 -15.43 8.42 7.36
N GLU A 693 -15.97 9.16 6.38
CA GLU A 693 -17.33 8.98 5.86
C GLU A 693 -17.46 7.83 4.82
N CYS A 694 -16.45 6.98 4.65
CA CYS A 694 -16.40 5.89 3.65
C CYS A 694 -16.49 6.33 2.17
N ILE A 695 -16.33 7.62 1.88
CA ILE A 695 -16.44 8.19 0.53
C ILE A 695 -15.10 8.09 -0.21
N SER A 696 -14.02 8.55 0.40
CA SER A 696 -12.68 8.57 -0.22
C SER A 696 -12.19 7.18 -0.59
N GLY A 697 -12.57 6.19 0.22
CA GLY A 697 -12.23 4.80 0.04
C GLY A 697 -13.17 4.06 -0.92
N ALA A 698 -14.27 4.64 -1.38
CA ALA A 698 -15.29 3.95 -2.16
C ALA A 698 -14.74 3.34 -3.46
N LEU A 699 -15.04 2.06 -3.66
CA LEU A 699 -14.88 1.38 -4.95
C LEU A 699 -15.99 1.79 -5.92
N THR A 700 -15.76 1.64 -7.21
CA THR A 700 -16.89 1.60 -8.15
C THR A 700 -17.72 0.33 -7.93
N GLU A 701 -18.99 0.33 -8.35
CA GLU A 701 -19.83 -0.88 -8.28
C GLU A 701 -19.19 -2.06 -9.01
N GLU A 702 -18.63 -1.81 -10.19
CA GLU A 702 -17.89 -2.78 -10.99
C GLU A 702 -16.65 -3.31 -10.24
N GLU A 703 -15.90 -2.42 -9.58
CA GLU A 703 -14.75 -2.79 -8.75
C GLU A 703 -15.14 -3.68 -7.57
N PHE A 704 -16.21 -3.31 -6.87
CA PHE A 704 -16.69 -4.03 -5.70
C PHE A 704 -17.11 -5.46 -6.05
N MET A 705 -17.88 -5.64 -7.13
CA MET A 705 -18.33 -6.95 -7.60
C MET A 705 -17.16 -7.81 -8.08
N ALA A 706 -16.25 -7.25 -8.89
CA ALA A 706 -15.10 -7.97 -9.41
C ALA A 706 -14.14 -8.44 -8.30
N TYR A 707 -14.00 -7.67 -7.22
CA TYR A 707 -13.12 -8.06 -6.11
C TYR A 707 -13.72 -9.21 -5.28
N LEU A 708 -15.04 -9.24 -5.09
CA LEU A 708 -15.72 -10.36 -4.45
C LEU A 708 -15.60 -11.64 -5.29
N GLU A 709 -15.79 -11.54 -6.60
CA GLU A 709 -15.66 -12.68 -7.51
C GLU A 709 -14.25 -13.29 -7.44
N ARG A 710 -13.21 -12.46 -7.48
CA ARG A 710 -11.80 -12.89 -7.38
C ARG A 710 -11.43 -13.52 -6.05
N ALA A 711 -12.00 -13.01 -4.96
CA ALA A 711 -11.82 -13.63 -3.66
C ALA A 711 -12.36 -15.07 -3.64
N GLY A 712 -13.22 -15.43 -4.61
CA GLY A 712 -13.75 -16.76 -4.80
C GLY A 712 -15.19 -16.92 -4.36
N PHE A 713 -15.91 -15.80 -4.20
CA PHE A 713 -17.34 -15.84 -3.92
C PHE A 713 -18.12 -16.15 -5.19
N TYR A 714 -19.06 -17.09 -5.11
CA TYR A 714 -19.93 -17.46 -6.21
C TYR A 714 -21.37 -16.99 -5.97
N GLY A 715 -22.15 -16.96 -7.05
CA GLY A 715 -23.57 -16.61 -6.97
C GLY A 715 -23.81 -15.21 -6.42
N LEU A 716 -22.97 -14.25 -6.85
CA LEU A 716 -23.03 -12.87 -6.39
C LEU A 716 -24.35 -12.21 -6.80
N GLN A 717 -25.00 -11.55 -5.84
CA GLN A 717 -26.32 -10.93 -6.02
C GLN A 717 -26.35 -9.53 -5.41
N MET A 718 -26.75 -8.54 -6.22
CA MET A 718 -27.10 -7.21 -5.74
C MET A 718 -28.52 -7.24 -5.15
N LEU A 719 -28.64 -7.23 -3.83
CA LEU A 719 -29.93 -7.28 -3.13
C LEU A 719 -30.61 -5.91 -3.08
N LYS A 720 -29.83 -4.85 -2.92
CA LYS A 720 -30.33 -3.47 -2.81
C LYS A 720 -29.31 -2.50 -3.39
N LYS A 721 -29.81 -1.46 -4.07
CA LYS A 721 -29.04 -0.30 -4.52
C LYS A 721 -29.88 0.94 -4.30
N SER A 722 -29.37 1.92 -3.57
CA SER A 722 -30.04 3.19 -3.33
C SER A 722 -29.05 4.35 -3.43
N PHE A 723 -29.49 5.47 -3.99
CA PHE A 723 -28.69 6.69 -4.01
C PHE A 723 -28.35 7.10 -2.57
N TRP A 724 -27.09 7.48 -2.35
CA TRP A 724 -26.58 7.91 -1.05
C TRP A 724 -26.45 9.43 -1.02
N LYS A 725 -25.45 9.97 -1.72
CA LYS A 725 -25.22 11.42 -1.86
C LYS A 725 -24.37 11.74 -3.09
N GLU A 726 -24.26 13.03 -3.39
CA GLU A 726 -23.34 13.56 -4.39
C GLU A 726 -22.27 14.41 -3.70
N VAL A 727 -21.00 14.24 -4.09
CA VAL A 727 -19.86 15.03 -3.60
C VAL A 727 -19.05 15.51 -4.80
N ASP A 728 -18.96 16.83 -4.99
CA ASP A 728 -18.30 17.50 -6.12
C ASP A 728 -18.66 16.93 -7.51
N GLY A 729 -19.93 16.57 -7.72
CA GLY A 729 -20.42 16.01 -8.99
C GLY A 729 -20.20 14.50 -9.16
N TYR A 730 -19.66 13.81 -8.16
CA TYR A 730 -19.54 12.35 -8.13
C TYR A 730 -20.66 11.74 -7.30
N ARG A 731 -21.37 10.74 -7.85
CA ARG A 731 -22.54 10.15 -7.21
C ARG A 731 -22.16 8.85 -6.50
N PHE A 732 -22.63 8.74 -5.28
CA PHE A 732 -22.41 7.59 -4.41
C PHE A 732 -23.73 6.87 -4.18
N TYR A 733 -23.66 5.54 -4.08
CA TYR A 733 -24.79 4.66 -3.87
C TYR A 733 -24.46 3.72 -2.71
N SER A 734 -25.44 3.45 -1.85
CA SER A 734 -25.35 2.32 -0.94
C SER A 734 -25.80 1.07 -1.69
N VAL A 735 -24.96 0.04 -1.66
CA VAL A 735 -25.26 -1.28 -2.21
C VAL A 735 -25.32 -2.32 -1.10
N THR A 736 -26.09 -3.38 -1.31
CA THR A 736 -26.07 -4.57 -0.46
C THR A 736 -25.89 -5.79 -1.35
N VAL A 737 -24.79 -6.51 -1.15
CA VAL A 737 -24.38 -7.65 -1.98
C VAL A 737 -24.38 -8.92 -1.14
N ARG A 738 -24.82 -10.02 -1.74
CA ARG A 738 -24.72 -11.38 -1.19
C ARG A 738 -23.81 -12.22 -2.08
N GLY A 739 -23.03 -13.10 -1.46
CA GLY A 739 -22.21 -14.11 -2.12
C GLY A 739 -22.04 -15.35 -1.26
N TYR A 740 -21.58 -16.46 -1.85
CA TYR A 740 -21.39 -17.73 -1.17
C TYR A 740 -19.97 -18.26 -1.38
N LYS A 741 -19.46 -19.07 -0.45
CA LYS A 741 -18.15 -19.73 -0.58
C LYS A 741 -18.30 -21.18 -1.02
N TYR A 742 -17.46 -21.59 -1.96
CA TYR A 742 -17.22 -22.99 -2.28
C TYR A 742 -15.71 -23.22 -2.42
N GLU A 743 -15.19 -24.28 -1.80
CA GLU A 743 -13.80 -24.71 -1.96
C GLU A 743 -13.75 -26.03 -2.74
N LYS A 744 -13.16 -25.99 -3.94
CA LYS A 744 -12.95 -27.16 -4.79
C LYS A 744 -12.12 -28.21 -4.07
N LYS A 745 -12.52 -29.47 -4.25
CA LYS A 745 -11.80 -30.62 -3.71
C LYS A 745 -10.76 -31.07 -4.74
N ALA A 746 -9.64 -31.63 -4.28
CA ALA A 746 -8.52 -32.04 -5.14
C ALA A 746 -8.86 -33.13 -6.19
N GLY A 747 -10.12 -33.58 -6.28
CA GLY A 747 -10.60 -34.60 -7.20
C GLY A 747 -11.87 -34.19 -7.94
N CYS A 748 -11.88 -33.05 -8.64
CA CYS A 748 -12.89 -32.76 -9.67
C CYS A 748 -12.80 -33.86 -10.74
N VAL A 749 -13.69 -34.84 -10.62
CA VAL A 749 -13.73 -36.04 -11.46
C VAL A 749 -15.09 -36.08 -12.13
N TYR A 750 -15.10 -36.51 -13.39
CA TYR A 750 -16.33 -36.86 -14.06
C TYR A 750 -16.68 -38.32 -13.73
N ILE A 751 -17.75 -38.52 -12.96
CA ILE A 751 -18.25 -39.86 -12.59
C ILE A 751 -19.59 -40.19 -13.26
N GLY A 752 -19.94 -39.50 -14.35
CA GLY A 752 -21.23 -39.68 -15.04
C GLY A 752 -22.32 -38.68 -14.67
N GLN A 753 -21.99 -37.62 -13.92
CA GLN A 753 -22.97 -36.62 -13.50
C GLN A 753 -23.29 -35.58 -14.60
N SER A 754 -24.55 -35.12 -14.64
CA SER A 754 -25.01 -34.07 -15.55
C SER A 754 -25.92 -33.08 -14.82
N ALA A 755 -25.95 -31.84 -15.28
CA ALA A 755 -26.89 -30.82 -14.82
C ALA A 755 -27.77 -30.35 -15.97
N THR A 756 -29.07 -30.22 -15.71
CA THR A 756 -30.04 -29.65 -16.64
C THR A 756 -30.58 -28.35 -16.05
N TYR A 757 -30.33 -27.22 -16.73
CA TYR A 757 -30.90 -25.93 -16.33
C TYR A 757 -32.40 -25.86 -16.66
N LEU A 758 -33.21 -25.49 -15.67
CA LEU A 758 -34.68 -25.51 -15.78
C LEU A 758 -35.28 -24.22 -16.36
N GLY A 759 -34.57 -23.10 -16.28
CA GLY A 759 -35.05 -21.78 -16.73
C GLY A 759 -35.19 -20.76 -15.59
N PRO A 760 -35.81 -19.59 -15.85
CA PRO A 760 -36.65 -19.28 -17.02
C PRO A 760 -35.89 -18.85 -18.28
N LEU A 761 -34.62 -18.47 -18.17
CA LEU A 761 -33.82 -17.96 -19.30
C LEU A 761 -33.56 -19.06 -20.35
N LYS A 762 -33.25 -18.67 -21.59
CA LYS A 762 -33.00 -19.63 -22.69
C LYS A 762 -31.71 -20.44 -22.48
N ALA A 763 -30.72 -19.82 -21.87
CA ALA A 763 -29.50 -20.43 -21.40
C ALA A 763 -28.90 -19.54 -20.31
N VAL A 764 -27.99 -20.09 -19.53
CA VAL A 764 -27.18 -19.38 -18.54
C VAL A 764 -25.74 -19.85 -18.61
N SER A 765 -24.83 -19.02 -18.12
CA SER A 765 -23.48 -19.47 -17.77
C SER A 765 -23.27 -19.32 -16.27
N ASP A 766 -22.53 -20.24 -15.66
CA ASP A 766 -22.11 -20.11 -14.28
C ASP A 766 -20.82 -19.27 -14.16
N ASP A 767 -20.36 -19.04 -12.92
CA ASP A 767 -19.15 -18.25 -12.63
C ASP A 767 -17.84 -18.91 -13.11
N GLU A 768 -17.90 -20.11 -13.70
CA GLU A 768 -16.72 -20.84 -14.23
C GLU A 768 -16.74 -20.97 -15.77
N GLY A 769 -17.77 -20.41 -16.40
CA GLY A 769 -17.92 -20.34 -17.85
C GLY A 769 -18.54 -21.58 -18.47
N HIS A 770 -19.13 -22.47 -17.67
CA HIS A 770 -19.94 -23.56 -18.21
C HIS A 770 -21.21 -23.00 -18.82
N TRP A 771 -21.57 -23.45 -20.02
CA TRP A 771 -22.78 -23.02 -20.71
C TRP A 771 -23.91 -24.04 -20.52
N PHE A 772 -25.06 -23.58 -20.00
CA PHE A 772 -26.23 -24.43 -19.74
C PHE A 772 -27.44 -23.97 -20.55
N PRO A 773 -27.73 -24.63 -21.69
CA PRO A 773 -28.99 -24.43 -22.40
C PRO A 773 -30.16 -24.96 -21.56
N ARG A 774 -31.29 -24.25 -21.60
CA ARG A 774 -32.50 -24.68 -20.90
C ARG A 774 -32.96 -26.05 -21.40
N ASN A 775 -33.28 -26.96 -20.48
CA ASN A 775 -33.76 -28.32 -20.74
C ASN A 775 -32.78 -29.21 -21.53
N THR A 776 -31.49 -28.88 -21.53
CA THR A 776 -30.45 -29.73 -22.13
C THR A 776 -29.52 -30.24 -21.04
N PRO A 777 -29.32 -31.56 -20.91
CA PRO A 777 -28.33 -32.11 -19.98
C PRO A 777 -26.91 -31.72 -20.41
N VAL A 778 -26.15 -31.13 -19.48
CA VAL A 778 -24.74 -30.78 -19.67
C VAL A 778 -23.89 -31.60 -18.72
N THR A 779 -22.85 -32.22 -19.25
CA THR A 779 -21.87 -33.00 -18.50
C THR A 779 -21.05 -32.09 -17.59
N ILE A 780 -20.92 -32.45 -16.31
CA ILE A 780 -20.24 -31.60 -15.31
C ILE A 780 -19.36 -32.45 -14.36
N CYS A 781 -18.43 -31.83 -13.62
CA CYS A 781 -17.64 -32.56 -12.61
C CYS A 781 -18.32 -32.55 -11.23
N THR A 782 -17.75 -33.31 -10.29
CA THR A 782 -18.27 -33.48 -8.91
C THR A 782 -18.40 -32.14 -8.18
N ASP A 783 -17.41 -31.26 -8.34
CA ASP A 783 -17.44 -29.92 -7.72
C ASP A 783 -18.57 -29.04 -8.27
N THR A 784 -18.75 -29.03 -9.60
CA THR A 784 -19.83 -28.27 -10.24
C THR A 784 -21.20 -28.82 -9.82
N ALA A 785 -21.33 -30.15 -9.71
CA ALA A 785 -22.57 -30.78 -9.25
C ALA A 785 -22.90 -30.38 -7.80
N GLU A 786 -21.90 -30.36 -6.93
CA GLU A 786 -22.04 -29.91 -5.54
C GLU A 786 -22.44 -28.43 -5.47
N LYS A 787 -21.75 -27.56 -6.22
CA LYS A 787 -22.04 -26.12 -6.29
C LYS A 787 -23.46 -25.83 -6.79
N LEU A 788 -23.88 -26.46 -7.88
CA LEU A 788 -25.23 -26.27 -8.47
C LEU A 788 -26.36 -26.83 -7.60
N SER A 789 -26.05 -27.77 -6.71
CA SER A 789 -27.01 -28.35 -5.76
C SER A 789 -27.24 -27.49 -4.50
N HIS A 790 -26.43 -26.45 -4.29
CA HIS A 790 -26.48 -25.58 -3.11
C HIS A 790 -26.91 -24.15 -3.46
N PRO A 791 -27.33 -23.34 -2.46
CA PRO A 791 -27.63 -21.93 -2.69
C PRO A 791 -26.46 -21.18 -3.36
N PRO A 792 -26.75 -20.22 -4.26
CA PRO A 792 -28.08 -19.77 -4.65
C PRO A 792 -28.67 -20.54 -5.84
N TYR A 793 -27.97 -21.56 -6.35
CA TYR A 793 -28.39 -22.30 -7.56
C TYR A 793 -29.37 -23.43 -7.29
N ALA A 794 -29.47 -23.88 -6.03
CA ALA A 794 -30.41 -24.91 -5.60
C ALA A 794 -31.83 -24.61 -6.14
N GLY A 795 -32.39 -25.57 -6.88
CA GLY A 795 -33.71 -25.46 -7.52
C GLY A 795 -33.72 -24.86 -8.93
N LEU A 796 -32.60 -24.30 -9.43
CA LEU A 796 -32.47 -23.85 -10.82
C LEU A 796 -32.00 -24.96 -11.76
N PHE A 797 -31.36 -25.99 -11.22
CA PHE A 797 -30.81 -27.12 -11.95
C PHE A 797 -31.35 -28.44 -11.40
N THR A 798 -31.61 -29.39 -12.30
CA THR A 798 -31.70 -30.81 -11.94
C THR A 798 -30.33 -31.42 -12.15
N VAL A 799 -29.66 -31.79 -11.06
CA VAL A 799 -28.37 -32.48 -11.06
C VAL A 799 -28.62 -33.98 -10.93
N ILE A 800 -28.15 -34.76 -11.89
CA ILE A 800 -28.27 -36.22 -11.92
C ILE A 800 -26.86 -36.80 -11.81
N GLY A 801 -26.62 -37.67 -10.82
CA GLY A 801 -25.37 -38.42 -10.66
C GLY A 801 -25.60 -39.92 -10.78
N VAL A 802 -24.52 -40.69 -10.85
CA VAL A 802 -24.56 -42.13 -10.60
C VAL A 802 -24.68 -42.31 -9.09
N ASP A 803 -25.75 -42.97 -8.63
CA ASP A 803 -26.09 -43.16 -7.21
C ASP A 803 -24.86 -43.46 -6.33
N GLN A 804 -24.86 -42.96 -5.09
CA GLN A 804 -23.92 -43.36 -4.02
C GLN A 804 -24.03 -44.86 -3.63
N ALA A 805 -24.79 -45.65 -4.35
CA ALA A 805 -24.74 -47.10 -4.32
C ALA A 805 -23.96 -47.57 -5.55
N GLY A 806 -22.68 -47.89 -5.38
CA GLY A 806 -21.85 -48.54 -6.40
C GLY A 806 -22.43 -49.88 -6.83
N ARG A 807 -23.47 -49.87 -7.66
CA ARG A 807 -23.89 -51.03 -8.43
C ARG A 807 -22.94 -51.11 -9.61
N GLU A 808 -21.97 -52.01 -9.47
CA GLU A 808 -21.42 -52.74 -10.60
C GLU A 808 -22.57 -53.06 -11.56
N ILE A 809 -22.46 -52.59 -12.80
CA ILE A 809 -23.17 -53.24 -13.90
C ILE A 809 -22.56 -54.63 -13.94
N SER A 810 -23.22 -55.59 -13.29
CA SER A 810 -22.83 -56.99 -13.37
C SER A 810 -22.83 -57.38 -14.83
N GLU A 811 -21.69 -57.84 -15.32
CA GLU A 811 -21.65 -58.65 -16.52
C GLU A 811 -22.71 -59.75 -16.39
N ASN A 812 -23.64 -59.77 -17.35
CA ASN A 812 -24.78 -60.68 -17.53
C ASN A 812 -26.14 -60.16 -17.05
N GLY A 813 -27.01 -59.87 -18.04
CA GLY A 813 -28.45 -59.99 -17.84
C GLY A 813 -29.31 -59.00 -18.60
N CYS A 814 -29.29 -59.02 -19.94
CA CYS A 814 -30.55 -58.75 -20.64
C CYS A 814 -31.48 -59.92 -20.32
N ASP A 815 -32.49 -59.69 -19.47
CA ASP A 815 -33.64 -60.60 -19.35
C ASP A 815 -34.74 -60.14 -20.34
N PRO A 816 -35.00 -60.87 -21.44
CA PRO A 816 -36.06 -60.54 -22.38
C PRO A 816 -37.47 -60.70 -21.80
N ALA A 817 -37.63 -61.22 -20.57
CA ALA A 817 -38.92 -61.47 -19.95
C ALA A 817 -39.51 -60.28 -19.18
N GLN A 818 -38.77 -59.17 -18.99
CA GLN A 818 -39.23 -58.02 -18.20
C GLN A 818 -39.50 -56.74 -19.02
N GLY A 819 -39.83 -56.87 -20.30
CA GLY A 819 -40.47 -55.82 -21.11
C GLY A 819 -39.99 -54.39 -20.81
N CYS A 820 -38.80 -54.02 -21.27
CA CYS A 820 -38.36 -52.62 -21.23
C CYS A 820 -39.18 -51.80 -22.23
N CYS A 821 -39.93 -50.82 -21.72
CA CYS A 821 -40.40 -49.66 -22.46
C CYS A 821 -39.31 -48.59 -22.57
#